data_AF-A0A931GKV4-F1
#
_entry.id   AF-A0A931GKV4-F1
#
_cell.length_a   1.000
_cell.length_b   1.000
_cell.length_c   1.000
_cell.angle_alpha   90.00
_cell.angle_beta   90.00
_cell.angle_gamma   90.00
#
_symmetry.space_group_name_H-M   'P 1'
#
loop_
_entity.id
_entity.type
_entity.pdbx_description
1 polymer ?
#
loop_
_entity_poly.entity_id
_entity_poly.type
_entity_poly.pdbx_seq_one_letter_code
_entity_poly.pdbx_strand_id
1 'polypeptide(L)'
;MTDEDSLLIPDSWRTVLYPRRGGVAGPGIELDATAPGALRQRVERRRSVLDALVAGTGAAPEIVDGLRAYLGGAADPLGAAAAVRVAFAEDEGPSGKWLRRIVDAWVGEHGVVFAARACVEFPLLVLEARRWSWKENAIVPFGLRFWSVTDATDGWFVELLVRMRAILAAADERDYQEAVRGLEGHRGTQLRRLVVSFLVPTRRDWVEECLAEPPGRDWIGLLWCSIGGEQARRLKGTLPYLTGHTVPAVVATVVEGAGTAVVPALVQAVDADPSGGPDRVCLLEALGVLPCDEAFGALVARMGQKHVLPALTQAMERFPARALRLLAEAVSASKDARAKGLLTWHLKTHPEVVGRVLPELPDRQQALVEAMLAAEERVEEAPAEALPRLLVEPPWKRRKARRKPVVVAGLAPAGERDLVWAPGERDAWRNTFSRGYGRWFPADSDWAAQVRLARAKPEGREIGHLIAEGPEEMVRPLIGEWRRDGKAWDADDGRWLRAAVARHGFDALPVALEAARANPAGCGKLLLPYLDGEVAELMAGWLGRLKSARHIAVAWFGRHGAAGARWLVPAALGAGPERRDAERALLLVGGDTGAETIVDRVRDDHGAEAADAIGALLATDPLDILPARVPKTPAWADPAVLPQVLLEGRVHALPDDAAAHLVTMLAMSKPGDVYAGLEVVREVCDAESLAEFAWALFERWRAYGEPSRDAWAMNQLALLGNDRTVRALTPVIRAWPGQGGHRKAVAGLDVLAGIGTDVALMHLHGLTKRLKFKGLKARVQEKIQDVAAERGLTPAQLADRMVPDFGLGPDGSMILDYGPRRFVVGFDEQLNPYVSDEDGTRRKLLPRPGAKDDPKLAPVAQQRFTALKKEVRAVAEEQIRRLEAAMTDRRRWSPAEFRDLFAAHPLLWHIARRLVWLAEDGGKSAAFRLAEDRSLADVDDAVFTLAESARVGVAHPLDLGDRLGDWSQAFQDYELMQPFEQLDRTVHALTPEERESTRLKRFEGLDVPSGRMPGLRRRGWRRHDDHGVYLDGCAYRQVAPDLYVVVDMTPVVGSTGTYRNQKTTHVWVGRRPGDYDPARRPPLPFGEVPPAAASEVLAALIELTEPPER
;
A
#
# COMPACT_ATOMS: atom_id res chain seq x y z
N MET A 1 38.11 19.36 -6.77
CA MET A 1 37.48 18.83 -8.00
C MET A 1 37.76 17.35 -8.05
N THR A 2 36.70 16.55 -8.16
CA THR A 2 36.79 15.09 -8.18
C THR A 2 37.27 14.65 -9.56
N ASP A 3 38.34 13.86 -9.60
CA ASP A 3 38.73 13.07 -10.76
C ASP A 3 37.54 12.16 -11.15
N GLU A 4 36.95 12.37 -12.34
CA GLU A 4 35.79 11.60 -12.84
C GLU A 4 36.18 10.23 -13.44
N ASP A 5 37.48 9.93 -13.52
CA ASP A 5 38.03 8.73 -14.15
C ASP A 5 38.64 7.76 -13.13
N SER A 6 38.89 8.21 -11.90
CA SER A 6 39.32 7.36 -10.78
C SER A 6 38.15 6.71 -10.04
N LEU A 7 38.27 5.41 -9.78
CA LEU A 7 37.28 4.68 -8.97
C LEU A 7 37.43 5.03 -7.49
N LEU A 8 36.44 5.74 -6.95
CA LEU A 8 36.36 6.05 -5.51
C LEU A 8 35.34 5.14 -4.81
N ILE A 9 35.83 4.19 -4.02
CA ILE A 9 34.97 3.30 -3.21
C ILE A 9 34.32 4.09 -2.06
N PRO A 10 32.98 4.13 -1.95
CA PRO A 10 32.27 4.84 -0.89
C PRO A 10 32.62 4.32 0.52
N ASP A 11 32.62 5.20 1.53
CA ASP A 11 32.96 4.80 2.91
C ASP A 11 32.02 3.72 3.47
N SER A 12 30.73 3.75 3.10
CA SER A 12 29.76 2.72 3.48
C SER A 12 30.11 1.34 2.92
N TRP A 13 30.84 1.28 1.81
CA TRP A 13 31.29 0.03 1.19
C TRP A 13 32.61 -0.46 1.79
N ARG A 14 33.47 0.46 2.22
CA ARG A 14 34.74 0.14 2.90
C ARG A 14 34.53 -0.71 4.17
N THR A 15 33.43 -0.51 4.88
CA THR A 15 33.14 -1.27 6.10
C THR A 15 32.67 -2.70 5.86
N VAL A 16 32.25 -3.04 4.64
CA VAL A 16 31.66 -4.34 4.31
C VAL A 16 32.48 -5.15 3.30
N LEU A 17 33.39 -4.53 2.54
CA LEU A 17 34.23 -5.23 1.57
C LEU A 17 35.12 -6.30 2.22
N TYR A 18 35.45 -7.35 1.46
CA TYR A 18 36.34 -8.41 1.91
C TYR A 18 37.79 -7.99 1.67
N PRO A 19 38.59 -7.73 2.73
CA PRO A 19 39.93 -7.17 2.57
C PRO A 19 40.83 -8.08 1.74
N ARG A 20 41.74 -7.50 0.95
CA ARG A 20 42.79 -8.25 0.26
C ARG A 20 44.13 -7.54 0.45
N ARG A 21 45.21 -8.31 0.53
CA ARG A 21 46.57 -7.77 0.64
C ARG A 21 46.86 -6.87 -0.56
N GLY A 22 47.24 -5.62 -0.32
CA GLY A 22 47.49 -4.61 -1.36
C GLY A 22 46.25 -3.94 -1.98
N GLY A 23 45.04 -4.19 -1.47
CA GLY A 23 43.81 -3.50 -1.87
C GLY A 23 43.44 -2.34 -0.92
N VAL A 24 42.18 -1.89 -0.98
CA VAL A 24 41.66 -0.89 -0.03
C VAL A 24 41.79 -1.39 1.42
N ALA A 25 42.37 -0.57 2.29
CA ALA A 25 42.55 -0.92 3.70
C ALA A 25 41.20 -1.12 4.42
N GLY A 26 41.03 -2.28 5.04
CA GLY A 26 39.88 -2.59 5.89
C GLY A 26 40.03 -2.03 7.32
N PRO A 27 39.01 -2.20 8.18
CA PRO A 27 39.11 -1.84 9.59
C PRO A 27 40.23 -2.64 10.30
N GLY A 28 40.89 -2.01 11.28
CA GLY A 28 41.96 -2.62 12.07
C GLY A 28 41.52 -3.92 12.75
N ILE A 29 42.42 -4.90 12.81
CA ILE A 29 42.12 -6.24 13.33
C ILE A 29 42.74 -6.39 14.71
N GLU A 30 41.88 -6.45 15.73
CA GLU A 30 42.24 -6.88 17.07
C GLU A 30 41.66 -8.28 17.33
N LEU A 31 42.47 -9.17 17.91
CA LEU A 31 42.06 -10.53 18.29
C LEU A 31 41.40 -10.52 19.67
N ASP A 32 40.25 -11.19 19.82
CA ASP A 32 39.60 -11.36 21.13
C ASP A 32 40.40 -12.34 22.02
N ALA A 33 41.14 -11.81 22.99
CA ALA A 33 41.96 -12.60 23.93
C ALA A 33 41.15 -13.61 24.76
N THR A 34 39.82 -13.45 24.88
CA THR A 34 38.94 -14.37 25.61
C THR A 34 38.38 -15.49 24.74
N ALA A 35 38.53 -15.39 23.41
CA ALA A 35 37.95 -16.33 22.46
C ALA A 35 38.42 -17.79 22.63
N PRO A 36 39.72 -18.07 22.86
CA PRO A 36 40.22 -19.42 23.20
C PRO A 36 39.41 -20.14 24.28
N GLY A 37 39.26 -19.51 25.45
CA GLY A 37 38.55 -20.08 26.59
C GLY A 37 37.04 -20.24 26.33
N ALA A 38 36.44 -19.27 25.65
CA ALA A 38 35.02 -19.32 25.30
C ALA A 38 34.70 -20.44 24.28
N LEU A 39 35.58 -20.65 23.30
CA LEU A 39 35.44 -21.73 22.32
C LEU A 39 35.58 -23.10 22.98
N ARG A 40 36.62 -23.30 23.81
CA ARG A 40 36.81 -24.54 24.58
C ARG A 40 35.61 -24.87 25.44
N GLN A 41 35.07 -23.91 26.19
CA GLN A 41 33.89 -24.14 27.03
C GLN A 41 32.68 -24.59 26.19
N ARG A 42 32.50 -24.05 24.99
CA ARG A 42 31.37 -24.42 24.13
C ARG A 42 31.54 -25.81 23.51
N VAL A 43 32.74 -26.15 23.04
CA VAL A 43 33.07 -27.50 22.56
C VAL A 43 32.86 -28.53 23.68
N GLU A 44 33.30 -28.20 24.91
CA GLU A 44 33.16 -29.10 26.07
C GLU A 44 31.70 -29.37 26.45
N ARG A 45 30.79 -28.41 26.28
CA ARG A 45 29.33 -28.65 26.48
C ARG A 45 28.77 -29.73 25.55
N ARG A 46 29.45 -30.04 24.45
CA ARG A 46 29.07 -31.09 23.48
C ARG A 46 30.00 -32.29 23.51
N ARG A 47 30.83 -32.43 24.55
CA ARG A 47 31.81 -33.51 24.67
C ARG A 47 31.20 -34.90 24.48
N SER A 48 30.05 -35.16 25.09
CA SER A 48 29.34 -36.44 24.95
C SER A 48 28.93 -36.78 23.51
N VAL A 49 28.51 -35.78 22.73
CA VAL A 49 28.12 -35.95 21.32
C VAL A 49 29.35 -36.18 20.45
N LEU A 50 30.44 -35.44 20.74
CA LEU A 50 31.71 -35.57 20.04
C LEU A 50 32.35 -36.94 20.28
N ASP A 51 32.35 -37.43 21.52
CA ASP A 51 32.86 -38.77 21.85
C ASP A 51 32.01 -39.88 21.22
N ALA A 52 30.68 -39.69 21.14
CA ALA A 52 29.80 -40.62 20.44
C ALA A 52 30.08 -40.67 18.93
N LEU A 53 30.40 -39.54 18.30
CA LEU A 53 30.82 -39.48 16.89
C LEU A 53 32.17 -40.18 16.66
N VAL A 54 33.10 -40.06 17.61
CA VAL A 54 34.41 -40.76 17.55
C VAL A 54 34.26 -42.28 17.74
N ALA A 55 33.28 -42.71 18.54
CA ALA A 55 33.03 -44.12 18.84
C ALA A 55 32.11 -44.84 17.83
N GLY A 56 31.31 -44.09 17.07
CA GLY A 56 30.32 -44.62 16.12
C GLY A 56 30.82 -44.75 14.67
N THR A 57 29.97 -45.26 13.77
CA THR A 57 30.25 -45.40 12.32
C THR A 57 29.65 -44.28 11.46
N GLY A 58 29.11 -43.23 12.08
CA GLY A 58 28.36 -42.15 11.40
C GLY A 58 29.22 -41.04 10.79
N ALA A 59 30.55 -41.10 10.92
CA ALA A 59 31.46 -40.09 10.37
C ALA A 59 32.56 -40.72 9.50
N ALA A 60 33.06 -39.97 8.52
CA ALA A 60 34.15 -40.44 7.66
C ALA A 60 35.42 -40.72 8.51
N PRO A 61 36.20 -41.78 8.23
CA PRO A 61 37.36 -42.16 9.05
C PRO A 61 38.36 -41.02 9.27
N GLU A 62 38.61 -40.23 8.23
CA GLU A 62 39.50 -39.06 8.25
C GLU A 62 39.02 -37.98 9.23
N ILE A 63 37.71 -37.75 9.31
CA ILE A 63 37.09 -36.80 10.23
C ILE A 63 37.19 -37.33 11.67
N VAL A 64 36.97 -38.63 11.86
CA VAL A 64 37.08 -39.29 13.18
C VAL A 64 38.51 -39.23 13.72
N ASP A 65 39.50 -39.49 12.87
CA ASP A 65 40.91 -39.45 13.26
C ASP A 65 41.36 -38.03 13.60
N GLY A 66 40.99 -37.05 12.77
CA GLY A 66 41.24 -35.63 13.06
C GLY A 66 40.55 -35.18 14.35
N LEU A 67 39.28 -35.55 14.54
CA LEU A 67 38.52 -35.21 15.74
C LEU A 67 39.12 -35.85 17.00
N ARG A 68 39.56 -37.12 16.92
CA ARG A 68 40.25 -37.81 18.02
C ARG A 68 41.57 -37.11 18.37
N ALA A 69 42.35 -36.71 17.37
CA ALA A 69 43.59 -35.98 17.56
C ALA A 69 43.36 -34.63 18.24
N TYR A 70 42.40 -33.83 17.74
CA TYR A 70 42.06 -32.53 18.30
C TYR A 70 41.54 -32.62 19.75
N LEU A 71 40.61 -33.55 20.01
CA LEU A 71 40.07 -33.79 21.35
C LEU A 71 41.09 -34.36 22.34
N GLY A 72 42.15 -34.98 21.84
CA GLY A 72 43.33 -35.42 22.60
C GLY A 72 44.39 -34.34 22.80
N GLY A 73 44.17 -33.12 22.30
CA GLY A 73 45.06 -31.97 22.47
C GLY A 73 46.08 -31.75 21.34
N ALA A 74 46.04 -32.54 20.26
CA ALA A 74 46.88 -32.30 19.09
C ALA A 74 46.32 -31.16 18.23
N ALA A 75 47.21 -30.41 17.57
CA ALA A 75 46.83 -29.34 16.65
C ALA A 75 46.41 -29.92 15.28
N ASP A 76 45.22 -30.53 15.22
CA ASP A 76 44.62 -31.04 13.99
C ASP A 76 43.53 -30.07 13.44
N PRO A 77 43.74 -29.43 12.27
CA PRO A 77 42.80 -28.44 11.73
C PRO A 77 41.44 -29.02 11.31
N LEU A 78 41.41 -30.26 10.81
CA LEU A 78 40.18 -30.94 10.40
C LEU A 78 39.34 -31.31 11.63
N GLY A 79 40.00 -31.82 12.67
CA GLY A 79 39.39 -32.10 13.97
C GLY A 79 38.84 -30.85 14.66
N ALA A 80 39.57 -29.73 14.60
CA ALA A 80 39.11 -28.45 15.12
C ALA A 80 37.86 -27.95 14.39
N ALA A 81 37.85 -28.01 13.05
CA ALA A 81 36.69 -27.65 12.25
C ALA A 81 35.47 -28.55 12.55
N ALA A 82 35.68 -29.86 12.68
CA ALA A 82 34.66 -30.83 13.04
C ALA A 82 34.05 -30.58 14.43
N ALA A 83 34.90 -30.31 15.43
CA ALA A 83 34.47 -29.98 16.78
C ALA A 83 33.57 -28.73 16.81
N VAL A 84 33.94 -27.68 16.06
CA VAL A 84 33.11 -26.47 15.93
C VAL A 84 31.80 -26.75 15.22
N ARG A 85 31.80 -27.56 14.15
CA ARG A 85 30.59 -27.91 13.40
C ARG A 85 29.53 -28.56 14.30
N VAL A 86 29.96 -29.43 15.21
CA VAL A 86 29.08 -30.09 16.19
C VAL A 86 28.70 -29.16 17.34
N ALA A 87 29.62 -28.30 17.80
CA ALA A 87 29.37 -27.37 18.91
C ALA A 87 28.19 -26.40 18.68
N PHE A 88 27.84 -26.13 17.42
CA PHE A 88 26.77 -25.21 17.01
C PHE A 88 25.57 -25.91 16.33
N ALA A 89 25.45 -27.24 16.44
CA ALA A 89 24.45 -28.01 15.68
C ALA A 89 22.97 -27.73 16.04
N GLU A 90 22.68 -27.26 17.27
CA GLU A 90 21.33 -26.93 17.76
C GLU A 90 20.90 -25.48 17.50
N ASP A 91 21.83 -24.59 17.15
CA ASP A 91 21.49 -23.23 16.79
C ASP A 91 20.98 -23.18 15.33
N GLU A 92 20.29 -22.11 14.93
CA GLU A 92 20.12 -21.79 13.49
C GLU A 92 21.45 -21.42 12.79
N GLY A 93 22.58 -21.61 13.48
CA GLY A 93 23.95 -21.27 13.11
C GLY A 93 24.65 -20.42 14.19
N PRO A 94 25.99 -20.35 14.21
CA PRO A 94 26.73 -19.39 15.02
C PRO A 94 26.40 -17.96 14.56
N SER A 95 26.14 -17.06 15.51
CA SER A 95 26.02 -15.64 15.18
C SER A 95 27.35 -15.09 14.62
N GLY A 96 27.31 -14.00 13.84
CA GLY A 96 28.53 -13.40 13.28
C GLY A 96 29.59 -13.01 14.32
N LYS A 97 29.17 -12.73 15.57
CA LYS A 97 30.08 -12.54 16.71
C LYS A 97 30.85 -13.82 17.06
N TRP A 98 30.19 -14.98 17.03
CA TRP A 98 30.82 -16.27 17.29
C TRP A 98 31.74 -16.72 16.16
N LEU A 99 31.38 -16.47 14.89
CA LEU A 99 32.23 -16.79 13.74
C LEU A 99 33.58 -16.07 13.83
N ARG A 100 33.59 -14.79 14.23
CA ARG A 100 34.83 -14.05 14.51
C ARG A 100 35.64 -14.67 15.65
N ARG A 101 34.98 -15.01 16.76
CA ARG A 101 35.63 -15.64 17.92
C ARG A 101 36.25 -17.00 17.60
N ILE A 102 35.64 -17.80 16.73
CA ILE A 102 36.21 -19.09 16.34
C ILE A 102 37.57 -18.90 15.67
N VAL A 103 37.66 -17.98 14.70
CA VAL A 103 38.92 -17.69 14.00
C VAL A 103 39.95 -17.10 14.96
N ASP A 104 39.55 -16.13 15.79
CA ASP A 104 40.44 -15.50 16.78
C ASP A 104 40.98 -16.52 17.79
N ALA A 105 40.17 -17.50 18.20
CA ALA A 105 40.58 -18.58 19.09
C ALA A 105 41.64 -19.48 18.42
N TRP A 106 41.41 -19.91 17.17
CA TRP A 106 42.36 -20.73 16.44
C TRP A 106 43.69 -20.00 16.17
N VAL A 107 43.64 -18.71 15.84
CA VAL A 107 44.86 -17.90 15.68
C VAL A 107 45.59 -17.73 17.01
N GLY A 108 44.87 -17.45 18.10
CA GLY A 108 45.45 -17.25 19.42
C GLY A 108 46.06 -18.51 20.04
N GLU A 109 45.49 -19.69 19.82
CA GLU A 109 45.98 -20.95 20.42
C GLU A 109 47.02 -21.67 19.55
N HIS A 110 46.91 -21.59 18.22
CA HIS A 110 47.69 -22.44 17.31
C HIS A 110 48.37 -21.68 16.14
N GLY A 111 48.19 -20.36 16.07
CA GLY A 111 48.80 -19.50 15.05
C GLY A 111 48.02 -19.42 13.74
N VAL A 112 48.45 -18.48 12.88
CA VAL A 112 47.76 -18.10 11.64
C VAL A 112 47.66 -19.24 10.62
N VAL A 113 48.70 -20.08 10.51
CA VAL A 113 48.74 -21.20 9.56
C VAL A 113 47.72 -22.27 9.92
N PHE A 114 47.63 -22.62 11.20
CA PHE A 114 46.64 -23.57 11.70
C PHE A 114 45.22 -23.06 11.47
N ALA A 115 44.95 -21.81 11.86
CA ALA A 115 43.65 -21.20 11.71
C ALA A 115 43.20 -21.15 10.24
N ALA A 116 44.10 -20.80 9.32
CA ALA A 116 43.82 -20.78 7.89
C ALA A 116 43.41 -22.17 7.38
N ARG A 117 44.12 -23.22 7.79
CA ARG A 117 43.81 -24.61 7.42
C ARG A 117 42.46 -25.06 8.00
N ALA A 118 42.19 -24.76 9.28
CA ALA A 118 40.91 -25.10 9.91
C ALA A 118 39.74 -24.38 9.23
N CYS A 119 39.93 -23.13 8.82
CA CYS A 119 38.94 -22.37 8.04
C CYS A 119 38.68 -22.96 6.65
N VAL A 120 39.68 -23.59 6.02
CA VAL A 120 39.50 -24.30 4.73
C VAL A 120 38.68 -25.57 4.90
N GLU A 121 38.88 -26.31 6.01
CA GLU A 121 38.17 -27.56 6.25
C GLU A 121 36.71 -27.36 6.70
N PHE A 122 36.42 -26.30 7.48
CA PHE A 122 35.08 -26.01 7.99
C PHE A 122 33.94 -26.04 6.95
N PRO A 123 34.01 -25.34 5.79
CA PRO A 123 32.96 -25.37 4.77
C PRO A 123 32.74 -26.75 4.14
N LEU A 124 33.71 -27.67 4.28
CA LEU A 124 33.65 -29.00 3.70
C LEU A 124 32.89 -29.99 4.57
N LEU A 125 32.45 -29.60 5.77
CA LEU A 125 31.82 -30.51 6.73
C LEU A 125 30.30 -30.36 6.74
N VAL A 126 29.59 -31.45 6.49
CA VAL A 126 28.11 -31.51 6.51
C VAL A 126 27.66 -32.41 7.65
N LEU A 127 26.73 -31.88 8.44
CA LEU A 127 26.07 -32.58 9.54
C LEU A 127 24.81 -33.28 8.99
N GLU A 128 24.76 -34.61 9.03
CA GLU A 128 23.58 -35.36 8.59
C GLU A 128 22.47 -35.33 9.66
N ALA A 129 21.20 -35.36 9.21
CA ALA A 129 20.01 -34.83 9.86
C ALA A 129 19.71 -35.21 11.35
N ARG A 130 18.62 -34.64 11.85
CA ARG A 130 18.31 -34.36 13.25
C ARG A 130 17.31 -35.37 13.82
N ARG A 131 17.67 -36.20 14.81
CA ARG A 131 16.68 -37.01 15.57
C ARG A 131 16.31 -36.29 16.87
N TRP A 132 15.02 -36.09 17.10
CA TRP A 132 14.52 -35.60 18.39
C TRP A 132 14.75 -36.66 19.47
N SER A 133 15.55 -36.33 20.49
CA SER A 133 15.78 -37.17 21.65
C SER A 133 14.80 -36.77 22.76
N TRP A 134 13.79 -37.60 22.99
CA TRP A 134 12.84 -37.43 24.11
C TRP A 134 13.51 -37.55 25.49
N LYS A 135 14.70 -38.17 25.55
CA LYS A 135 15.47 -38.36 26.79
C LYS A 135 16.29 -37.12 27.15
N GLU A 136 16.72 -36.35 26.16
CA GLU A 136 17.57 -35.17 26.34
C GLU A 136 16.84 -33.86 26.02
N ASN A 137 15.58 -33.95 25.58
CA ASN A 137 14.76 -32.82 25.14
C ASN A 137 15.46 -31.93 24.10
N ALA A 138 16.24 -32.55 23.21
CA ALA A 138 17.15 -31.89 22.29
C ALA A 138 17.31 -32.68 20.97
N ILE A 139 17.91 -32.04 19.98
CA ILE A 139 18.19 -32.61 18.65
C ILE A 139 19.60 -33.19 18.65
N VAL A 140 19.75 -34.49 18.40
CA VAL A 140 21.06 -35.17 18.35
C VAL A 140 21.50 -35.38 16.89
N PRO A 141 22.71 -34.92 16.48
CA PRO A 141 23.30 -35.26 15.19
C PRO A 141 23.58 -36.76 15.07
N PHE A 142 23.29 -37.39 13.91
CA PHE A 142 23.62 -38.81 13.71
C PHE A 142 24.87 -39.07 12.85
N GLY A 143 25.46 -38.05 12.22
CA GLY A 143 26.66 -38.22 11.40
C GLY A 143 27.35 -36.92 10.97
N LEU A 144 28.62 -37.04 10.57
CA LEU A 144 29.46 -35.95 10.05
C LEU A 144 30.28 -36.43 8.85
N ARG A 145 30.06 -35.83 7.68
CA ARG A 145 30.74 -36.22 6.44
C ARG A 145 31.25 -35.03 5.65
N PHE A 146 32.00 -35.30 4.60
CA PHE A 146 32.37 -34.26 3.64
C PHE A 146 31.19 -33.82 2.78
N TRP A 147 31.19 -32.55 2.43
CA TRP A 147 30.24 -31.90 1.53
C TRP A 147 30.32 -32.51 0.13
N SER A 148 29.15 -32.69 -0.47
CA SER A 148 28.99 -33.14 -1.86
C SER A 148 28.19 -32.10 -2.66
N VAL A 149 28.29 -32.16 -3.99
CA VAL A 149 27.62 -31.20 -4.90
C VAL A 149 26.09 -31.19 -4.76
N THR A 150 25.50 -32.23 -4.17
CA THR A 150 24.05 -32.31 -3.91
C THR A 150 23.63 -31.65 -2.59
N ASP A 151 24.57 -31.24 -1.74
CA ASP A 151 24.28 -30.64 -0.45
C ASP A 151 23.98 -29.15 -0.56
N ALA A 152 22.91 -28.71 0.11
CA ALA A 152 22.62 -27.29 0.28
C ALA A 152 23.72 -26.63 1.13
N THR A 153 24.14 -25.43 0.71
CA THR A 153 25.08 -24.61 1.47
C THR A 153 24.33 -23.76 2.49
N ASP A 154 24.88 -23.68 3.70
CA ASP A 154 24.22 -23.00 4.82
C ASP A 154 24.72 -21.55 5.02
N GLY A 155 25.76 -21.12 4.30
CA GLY A 155 26.12 -19.71 4.06
C GLY A 155 26.94 -19.02 5.15
N TRP A 156 26.88 -19.48 6.40
CA TRP A 156 27.60 -18.88 7.55
C TRP A 156 29.12 -19.01 7.44
N PHE A 157 29.62 -20.04 6.76
CA PHE A 157 31.06 -20.23 6.57
C PHE A 157 31.73 -19.04 5.88
N VAL A 158 31.00 -18.25 5.08
CA VAL A 158 31.55 -17.09 4.37
C VAL A 158 32.09 -16.06 5.36
N GLU A 159 31.38 -15.77 6.45
CA GLU A 159 31.86 -14.78 7.44
C GLU A 159 33.14 -15.25 8.17
N LEU A 160 33.25 -16.56 8.41
CA LEU A 160 34.45 -17.17 8.98
C LEU A 160 35.64 -17.03 8.02
N LEU A 161 35.44 -17.33 6.74
CA LEU A 161 36.46 -17.12 5.70
C LEU A 161 36.84 -15.66 5.54
N VAL A 162 35.88 -14.73 5.63
CA VAL A 162 36.11 -13.28 5.54
C VAL A 162 36.96 -12.79 6.71
N ARG A 163 36.71 -13.28 7.94
CA ARG A 163 37.56 -12.95 9.10
C ARG A 163 38.99 -13.46 8.90
N MET A 164 39.15 -14.71 8.44
CA MET A 164 40.48 -15.27 8.18
C MET A 164 41.22 -14.53 7.06
N ARG A 165 40.53 -14.20 5.97
CA ARG A 165 41.06 -13.40 4.87
C ARG A 165 41.51 -12.01 5.33
N ALA A 166 40.75 -11.36 6.21
CA ALA A 166 41.13 -10.08 6.79
C ALA A 166 42.44 -10.21 7.60
N ILE A 167 42.57 -11.25 8.44
CA ILE A 167 43.79 -11.52 9.22
C ILE A 167 44.98 -11.72 8.29
N LEU A 168 44.85 -12.50 7.22
CA LEU A 168 45.92 -12.70 6.23
C LEU A 168 46.28 -11.43 5.46
N ALA A 169 45.30 -10.57 5.16
CA ALA A 169 45.54 -9.30 4.50
C ALA A 169 46.33 -8.32 5.37
N ALA A 170 46.17 -8.40 6.70
CA ALA A 170 46.86 -7.56 7.69
C ALA A 170 48.14 -8.20 8.27
N ALA A 171 48.36 -9.50 8.05
CA ALA A 171 49.53 -10.23 8.54
C ALA A 171 50.84 -9.64 7.97
N ASP A 172 51.92 -9.72 8.74
CA ASP A 172 53.24 -9.36 8.22
C ASP A 172 53.67 -10.29 7.07
N GLU A 173 54.74 -9.93 6.37
CA GLU A 173 55.19 -10.71 5.20
C GLU A 173 55.60 -12.14 5.57
N ARG A 174 56.16 -12.36 6.76
CA ARG A 174 56.61 -13.69 7.17
C ARG A 174 55.41 -14.60 7.41
N ASP A 175 54.47 -14.17 8.25
CA ASP A 175 53.28 -14.90 8.62
C ASP A 175 52.39 -15.18 7.40
N TYR A 176 52.31 -14.22 6.48
CA TYR A 176 51.60 -14.39 5.22
C TYR A 176 52.22 -15.48 4.35
N GLN A 177 53.54 -15.47 4.15
CA GLN A 177 54.24 -16.48 3.34
C GLN A 177 54.24 -17.86 4.00
N GLU A 178 54.28 -17.94 5.34
CA GLU A 178 54.08 -19.18 6.08
C GLU A 178 52.66 -19.73 5.89
N ALA A 179 51.63 -18.88 5.91
CA ALA A 179 50.25 -19.29 5.61
C ALA A 179 50.08 -19.75 4.15
N VAL A 180 50.65 -19.04 3.18
CA VAL A 180 50.61 -19.42 1.75
C VAL A 180 51.23 -20.81 1.55
N ARG A 181 52.44 -21.04 2.07
CA ARG A 181 53.10 -22.37 2.02
C ARG A 181 52.29 -23.44 2.73
N GLY A 182 51.70 -23.09 3.87
CA GLY A 182 50.85 -23.99 4.64
C GLY A 182 49.59 -24.43 3.89
N LEU A 183 49.01 -23.56 3.06
CA LEU A 183 47.80 -23.82 2.30
C LEU A 183 48.05 -24.53 0.96
N GLU A 184 49.24 -24.39 0.36
CA GLU A 184 49.58 -25.00 -0.93
C GLU A 184 49.35 -26.51 -0.97
N GLY A 185 49.79 -27.22 0.09
CA GLY A 185 49.57 -28.67 0.25
C GLY A 185 48.14 -29.07 0.64
N HIS A 186 47.20 -28.13 0.77
CA HIS A 186 45.81 -28.38 1.18
C HIS A 186 44.81 -28.05 0.07
N ARG A 187 45.27 -27.98 -1.19
CA ARG A 187 44.46 -27.66 -2.38
C ARG A 187 43.94 -28.90 -3.14
N GLY A 188 43.89 -30.06 -2.50
CA GLY A 188 43.67 -31.37 -3.15
C GLY A 188 42.29 -31.60 -3.80
N THR A 189 41.28 -30.78 -3.50
CA THR A 189 39.93 -30.88 -4.09
C THR A 189 39.52 -29.55 -4.73
N GLN A 190 38.56 -29.56 -5.67
CA GLN A 190 38.08 -28.33 -6.33
C GLN A 190 37.60 -27.27 -5.34
N LEU A 191 36.86 -27.69 -4.31
CA LEU A 191 36.35 -26.78 -3.29
C LEU A 191 37.47 -26.22 -2.38
N ARG A 192 38.45 -27.05 -2.01
CA ARG A 192 39.65 -26.58 -1.29
C ARG A 192 40.46 -25.58 -2.13
N ARG A 193 40.64 -25.83 -3.44
CA ARG A 193 41.29 -24.87 -4.36
C ARG A 193 40.60 -23.52 -4.31
N LEU A 194 39.28 -23.50 -4.41
CA LEU A 194 38.48 -22.27 -4.37
C LEU A 194 38.62 -21.52 -3.05
N VAL A 195 38.45 -22.20 -1.91
CA VAL A 195 38.51 -21.57 -0.58
C VAL A 195 39.92 -21.00 -0.32
N VAL A 196 40.96 -21.74 -0.69
CA VAL A 196 42.35 -21.27 -0.59
C VAL A 196 42.60 -20.05 -1.49
N SER A 197 42.14 -20.08 -2.75
CA SER A 197 42.24 -18.93 -3.67
C SER A 197 41.47 -17.70 -3.16
N PHE A 198 40.38 -17.90 -2.42
CA PHE A 198 39.64 -16.81 -1.75
C PHE A 198 40.39 -16.20 -0.58
N LEU A 199 41.07 -17.01 0.24
CA LEU A 199 41.88 -16.53 1.35
C LEU A 199 43.16 -15.83 0.88
N VAL A 200 43.72 -16.28 -0.25
CA VAL A 200 45.01 -15.82 -0.80
C VAL A 200 44.85 -15.35 -2.27
N PRO A 201 44.07 -14.28 -2.52
CA PRO A 201 43.78 -13.85 -3.90
C PRO A 201 44.99 -13.24 -4.63
N THR A 202 46.13 -13.07 -3.95
CA THR A 202 47.39 -12.60 -4.57
C THR A 202 48.06 -13.68 -5.44
N ARG A 203 47.80 -14.97 -5.17
CA ARG A 203 48.25 -16.10 -5.99
C ARG A 203 47.36 -16.23 -7.22
N ARG A 204 47.63 -15.40 -8.23
CA ARG A 204 46.83 -15.35 -9.47
C ARG A 204 46.82 -16.67 -10.23
N ASP A 205 47.90 -17.44 -10.15
CA ASP A 205 47.98 -18.80 -10.68
C ASP A 205 46.92 -19.73 -10.05
N TRP A 206 46.69 -19.61 -8.75
CA TRP A 206 45.65 -20.39 -8.05
C TRP A 206 44.23 -19.96 -8.42
N VAL A 207 44.03 -18.67 -8.68
CA VAL A 207 42.74 -18.13 -9.16
C VAL A 207 42.47 -18.58 -10.60
N GLU A 208 43.51 -18.63 -11.46
CA GLU A 208 43.39 -19.13 -12.84
C GLU A 208 42.97 -20.59 -12.90
N GLU A 209 43.49 -21.45 -12.01
CA GLU A 209 43.03 -22.83 -11.90
C GLU A 209 41.52 -22.91 -11.57
N CYS A 210 41.03 -22.04 -10.68
CA CYS A 210 39.60 -21.98 -10.35
C CYS A 210 38.75 -21.39 -11.50
N LEU A 211 39.33 -20.57 -12.38
CA LEU A 211 38.66 -20.05 -13.57
C LEU A 211 38.57 -21.09 -14.70
N ALA A 212 39.54 -22.00 -14.79
CA ALA A 212 39.51 -23.11 -15.75
C ALA A 212 38.41 -24.13 -15.43
N GLU A 213 38.10 -24.31 -14.14
CA GLU A 213 37.08 -25.23 -13.64
C GLU A 213 36.15 -24.49 -12.66
N PRO A 214 35.24 -23.62 -13.14
CA PRO A 214 34.45 -22.74 -12.29
C PRO A 214 33.54 -23.53 -11.34
N PRO A 215 33.38 -23.07 -10.08
CA PRO A 215 32.58 -23.77 -9.09
C PRO A 215 31.08 -23.63 -9.36
N GLY A 216 30.27 -24.45 -8.67
CA GLY A 216 28.81 -24.36 -8.71
C GLY A 216 28.27 -23.00 -8.23
N ARG A 217 26.98 -22.75 -8.51
CA ARG A 217 26.30 -21.46 -8.25
C ARG A 217 26.45 -20.96 -6.81
N ASP A 218 26.42 -21.85 -5.83
CA ASP A 218 26.51 -21.50 -4.40
C ASP A 218 27.89 -20.98 -3.98
N TRP A 219 28.92 -21.29 -4.78
CA TRP A 219 30.33 -21.03 -4.44
C TRP A 219 30.98 -19.98 -5.34
N ILE A 220 30.35 -19.63 -6.47
CA ILE A 220 30.86 -18.68 -7.46
C ILE A 220 31.14 -17.29 -6.89
N GLY A 221 30.48 -16.91 -5.79
CA GLY A 221 30.74 -15.64 -5.09
C GLY A 221 32.14 -15.54 -4.50
N LEU A 222 32.72 -16.64 -4.01
CA LEU A 222 34.11 -16.64 -3.55
C LEU A 222 35.07 -16.40 -4.71
N LEU A 223 34.82 -16.98 -5.89
CA LEU A 223 35.64 -16.78 -7.07
C LEU A 223 35.60 -15.32 -7.52
N TRP A 224 34.40 -14.72 -7.61
CA TRP A 224 34.22 -13.31 -7.93
C TRP A 224 34.98 -12.37 -6.98
N CYS A 225 35.02 -12.69 -5.69
CA CYS A 225 35.77 -11.92 -4.69
C CYS A 225 37.30 -12.12 -4.76
N SER A 226 37.80 -12.97 -5.66
CA SER A 226 39.21 -13.36 -5.77
C SER A 226 39.88 -12.91 -7.07
N ILE A 227 39.09 -12.44 -8.05
CA ILE A 227 39.58 -12.10 -9.39
C ILE A 227 39.93 -10.60 -9.54
N GLY A 228 40.74 -10.29 -10.55
CA GLY A 228 41.02 -8.93 -11.02
C GLY A 228 40.28 -8.53 -12.30
N GLY A 229 40.53 -7.31 -12.80
CA GLY A 229 39.80 -6.73 -13.94
C GLY A 229 39.90 -7.51 -15.25
N GLU A 230 41.06 -8.08 -15.59
CA GLU A 230 41.22 -8.89 -16.82
C GLU A 230 40.42 -10.20 -16.76
N GLN A 231 40.35 -10.82 -15.58
CA GLN A 231 39.67 -12.08 -15.33
C GLN A 231 38.14 -11.94 -15.28
N ALA A 232 37.63 -10.78 -14.83
CA ALA A 232 36.19 -10.52 -14.70
C ALA A 232 35.41 -10.70 -16.01
N ARG A 233 36.03 -10.39 -17.15
CA ARG A 233 35.40 -10.52 -18.47
C ARG A 233 35.14 -11.97 -18.89
N ARG A 234 35.81 -12.95 -18.26
CA ARG A 234 35.67 -14.38 -18.56
C ARG A 234 34.48 -15.03 -17.84
N LEU A 235 33.99 -14.42 -16.76
CA LEU A 235 32.88 -14.92 -15.94
C LEU A 235 31.51 -14.35 -16.35
N LYS A 236 31.24 -14.22 -17.66
CA LYS A 236 29.95 -13.66 -18.14
C LYS A 236 28.79 -14.54 -17.70
N GLY A 237 27.72 -13.92 -17.18
CA GLY A 237 26.49 -14.60 -16.77
C GLY A 237 26.54 -15.36 -15.44
N THR A 238 27.63 -15.26 -14.68
CA THR A 238 27.81 -16.02 -13.44
C THR A 238 27.94 -15.15 -12.19
N LEU A 239 27.68 -13.83 -12.29
CA LEU A 239 27.69 -12.95 -11.13
C LEU A 239 26.67 -13.49 -10.09
N PRO A 240 27.08 -13.74 -8.84
CA PRO A 240 26.33 -14.61 -7.96
C PRO A 240 25.03 -13.97 -7.48
N TYR A 241 23.99 -14.79 -7.40
CA TYR A 241 22.95 -14.69 -6.39
C TYR A 241 23.38 -15.65 -5.27
N LEU A 242 23.97 -15.15 -4.18
CA LEU A 242 24.23 -16.03 -3.04
C LEU A 242 22.88 -16.20 -2.31
N THR A 243 22.39 -17.43 -2.23
CA THR A 243 21.16 -17.80 -1.48
C THR A 243 19.88 -17.07 -1.90
N GLY A 244 19.78 -16.61 -3.15
CA GLY A 244 18.61 -15.86 -3.63
C GLY A 244 18.63 -14.36 -3.31
N HIS A 245 19.75 -13.82 -2.82
CA HIS A 245 19.97 -12.39 -2.60
C HIS A 245 21.36 -11.91 -3.07
N THR A 246 21.49 -10.63 -3.41
CA THR A 246 22.76 -9.95 -3.68
C THR A 246 23.37 -9.54 -2.35
N VAL A 247 24.60 -9.97 -2.08
CA VAL A 247 25.32 -9.59 -0.86
C VAL A 247 26.11 -8.31 -1.14
N PRO A 248 25.81 -7.16 -0.47
CA PRO A 248 26.49 -5.89 -0.75
C PRO A 248 28.02 -5.97 -0.60
N ALA A 249 28.50 -6.78 0.35
CA ALA A 249 29.92 -7.03 0.55
C ALA A 249 30.60 -7.66 -0.67
N VAL A 250 29.93 -8.60 -1.35
CA VAL A 250 30.46 -9.25 -2.57
C VAL A 250 30.52 -8.23 -3.70
N VAL A 251 29.45 -7.46 -3.92
CA VAL A 251 29.42 -6.43 -4.97
C VAL A 251 30.52 -5.38 -4.75
N ALA A 252 30.66 -4.88 -3.52
CA ALA A 252 31.71 -3.92 -3.18
C ALA A 252 33.11 -4.49 -3.44
N THR A 253 33.36 -5.75 -3.05
CA THR A 253 34.65 -6.43 -3.26
C THR A 253 34.93 -6.65 -4.74
N VAL A 254 33.92 -7.01 -5.54
CA VAL A 254 34.08 -7.19 -6.99
C VAL A 254 34.34 -5.86 -7.68
N VAL A 255 33.63 -4.79 -7.32
CA VAL A 255 33.84 -3.45 -7.89
C VAL A 255 35.25 -2.94 -7.58
N GLU A 256 35.73 -3.11 -6.35
CA GLU A 256 37.11 -2.79 -5.97
C GLU A 256 38.14 -3.68 -6.69
N GLY A 257 37.81 -4.96 -6.88
CA GLY A 257 38.68 -5.96 -7.50
C GLY A 257 38.85 -5.81 -9.01
N ALA A 258 37.74 -5.61 -9.71
CA ALA A 258 37.63 -5.68 -11.17
C ALA A 258 37.48 -4.31 -11.85
N GLY A 259 37.12 -3.26 -11.10
CA GLY A 259 36.88 -1.93 -11.66
C GLY A 259 35.82 -1.94 -12.77
N THR A 260 36.03 -1.14 -13.82
CA THR A 260 35.08 -1.01 -14.94
C THR A 260 34.90 -2.29 -15.75
N ALA A 261 35.77 -3.29 -15.61
CA ALA A 261 35.64 -4.56 -16.33
C ALA A 261 34.41 -5.39 -15.88
N VAL A 262 33.81 -5.07 -14.72
CA VAL A 262 32.61 -5.74 -14.20
C VAL A 262 31.31 -5.24 -14.84
N VAL A 263 31.31 -4.10 -15.52
CA VAL A 263 30.08 -3.45 -16.03
C VAL A 263 29.16 -4.41 -16.80
N PRO A 264 29.65 -5.22 -17.77
CA PRO A 264 28.79 -6.15 -18.51
C PRO A 264 28.09 -7.17 -17.60
N ALA A 265 28.77 -7.65 -16.55
CA ALA A 265 28.22 -8.61 -15.60
C ALA A 265 27.17 -7.96 -14.67
N LEU A 266 27.41 -6.72 -14.21
CA LEU A 266 26.44 -5.96 -13.43
C LEU A 266 25.17 -5.67 -14.24
N VAL A 267 25.32 -5.23 -15.49
CA VAL A 267 24.19 -4.94 -16.37
C VAL A 267 23.33 -6.18 -16.60
N GLN A 268 23.97 -7.33 -16.88
CA GLN A 268 23.26 -8.60 -17.03
C GLN A 268 22.54 -9.02 -15.75
N ALA A 269 23.16 -8.85 -14.58
CA ALA A 269 22.55 -9.16 -13.30
C ALA A 269 21.34 -8.26 -13.00
N VAL A 270 21.44 -6.97 -13.31
CA VAL A 270 20.32 -6.02 -13.22
C VAL A 270 19.16 -6.45 -14.13
N ASP A 271 19.44 -6.89 -15.36
CA ASP A 271 18.38 -7.28 -16.29
C ASP A 271 17.71 -8.63 -15.92
N ALA A 272 18.45 -9.51 -15.25
CA ALA A 272 17.94 -10.81 -14.81
C ALA A 272 16.99 -10.74 -13.59
N ASP A 273 17.01 -9.66 -12.80
CA ASP A 273 16.07 -9.43 -11.68
C ASP A 273 15.14 -8.22 -11.92
N PRO A 274 14.02 -8.41 -12.67
CA PRO A 274 13.04 -7.36 -12.89
C PRO A 274 12.13 -7.11 -11.67
N SER A 275 12.20 -7.93 -10.61
CA SER A 275 11.31 -7.84 -9.44
C SER A 275 11.59 -6.62 -8.57
N GLY A 276 12.82 -6.09 -8.66
CA GLY A 276 13.26 -4.87 -8.00
C GLY A 276 13.28 -4.98 -6.47
N GLY A 277 13.85 -6.07 -5.98
CA GLY A 277 14.21 -6.24 -4.58
C GLY A 277 15.44 -5.39 -4.17
N PRO A 278 15.87 -5.48 -2.90
CA PRO A 278 17.08 -4.81 -2.39
C PRO A 278 18.34 -5.11 -3.22
N ASP A 279 18.36 -6.29 -3.82
CA ASP A 279 19.45 -6.82 -4.63
C ASP A 279 19.74 -5.96 -5.86
N ARG A 280 18.67 -5.62 -6.59
CA ARG A 280 18.72 -4.70 -7.73
C ARG A 280 19.24 -3.32 -7.34
N VAL A 281 18.87 -2.81 -6.16
CA VAL A 281 19.35 -1.49 -5.68
C VAL A 281 20.87 -1.51 -5.53
N CYS A 282 21.42 -2.54 -4.89
CA CYS A 282 22.86 -2.69 -4.71
C CYS A 282 23.62 -2.75 -6.04
N LEU A 283 23.10 -3.49 -7.04
CA LEU A 283 23.70 -3.57 -8.37
C LEU A 283 23.65 -2.24 -9.14
N LEU A 284 22.56 -1.48 -9.00
CA LEU A 284 22.42 -0.17 -9.63
C LEU A 284 23.32 0.88 -8.97
N GLU A 285 23.45 0.85 -7.64
CA GLU A 285 24.43 1.66 -6.92
C GLU A 285 25.85 1.36 -7.42
N ALA A 286 26.19 0.08 -7.64
CA ALA A 286 27.48 -0.32 -8.20
C ALA A 286 27.77 0.27 -9.58
N LEU A 287 26.79 0.27 -10.48
CA LEU A 287 26.91 0.95 -11.76
C LEU A 287 27.13 2.46 -11.58
N GLY A 288 26.48 3.08 -10.60
CA GLY A 288 26.64 4.51 -10.29
C GLY A 288 27.99 4.90 -9.68
N VAL A 289 28.78 3.95 -9.18
CA VAL A 289 30.14 4.20 -8.66
C VAL A 289 31.20 4.11 -9.76
N LEU A 290 30.94 3.35 -10.83
CA LEU A 290 31.95 3.03 -11.84
C LEU A 290 32.21 4.24 -12.76
N PRO A 291 33.48 4.71 -12.86
CA PRO A 291 33.85 5.91 -13.60
C PRO A 291 33.99 5.62 -15.11
N CYS A 292 32.91 5.19 -15.77
CA CYS A 292 32.92 4.97 -17.21
C CYS A 292 31.57 5.24 -17.88
N ASP A 293 31.63 5.59 -19.17
CA ASP A 293 30.46 5.89 -19.98
C ASP A 293 29.53 4.69 -20.15
N GLU A 294 30.08 3.47 -20.20
CA GLU A 294 29.29 2.24 -20.33
C GLU A 294 28.37 2.04 -19.11
N ALA A 295 28.87 2.29 -17.89
CA ALA A 295 28.08 2.17 -16.68
C ALA A 295 26.99 3.26 -16.59
N PHE A 296 27.35 4.51 -16.90
CA PHE A 296 26.41 5.63 -16.88
C PHE A 296 25.33 5.48 -17.97
N GLY A 297 25.73 5.12 -19.19
CA GLY A 297 24.83 4.83 -20.30
C GLY A 297 23.89 3.66 -19.99
N ALA A 298 24.34 2.64 -19.26
CA ALA A 298 23.48 1.54 -18.83
C ALA A 298 22.37 1.99 -17.85
N LEU A 299 22.65 2.97 -17.00
CA LEU A 299 21.64 3.60 -16.12
C LEU A 299 20.66 4.47 -16.94
N VAL A 300 21.17 5.28 -17.87
CA VAL A 300 20.33 6.11 -18.75
C VAL A 300 19.38 5.24 -19.59
N ALA A 301 19.87 4.16 -20.20
CA ALA A 301 19.05 3.24 -20.98
C ALA A 301 17.91 2.56 -20.17
N ARG A 302 18.02 2.55 -18.82
CA ARG A 302 17.08 1.89 -17.91
C ARG A 302 16.32 2.87 -17.02
N MET A 303 16.32 4.18 -17.29
CA MET A 303 15.67 5.20 -16.45
C MET A 303 14.20 4.91 -16.13
N GLY A 304 13.49 4.20 -17.01
CA GLY A 304 12.10 3.80 -16.77
C GLY A 304 11.90 2.60 -15.85
N GLN A 305 12.96 1.92 -15.43
CA GLN A 305 12.91 0.74 -14.59
C GLN A 305 13.03 1.13 -13.11
N LYS A 306 12.49 0.26 -12.24
CA LYS A 306 12.45 0.50 -10.79
C LYS A 306 13.88 0.67 -10.24
N HIS A 307 14.04 1.64 -9.33
CA HIS A 307 15.28 1.98 -8.62
C HIS A 307 16.42 2.60 -9.45
N VAL A 308 16.27 2.76 -10.77
CA VAL A 308 17.36 3.29 -11.62
C VAL A 308 17.59 4.79 -11.44
N LEU A 309 16.51 5.59 -11.39
CA LEU A 309 16.61 7.05 -11.22
C LEU A 309 17.42 7.49 -9.98
N PRO A 310 17.23 6.91 -8.78
CA PRO A 310 18.08 7.26 -7.63
C PRO A 310 19.57 7.01 -7.89
N ALA A 311 19.93 5.85 -8.46
CA ALA A 311 21.32 5.52 -8.78
C ALA A 311 21.90 6.45 -9.87
N LEU A 312 21.11 6.77 -10.90
CA LEU A 312 21.49 7.72 -11.94
C LEU A 312 21.71 9.13 -11.39
N THR A 313 20.86 9.61 -10.49
CA THR A 313 21.00 10.94 -9.89
C THR A 313 22.27 11.04 -9.05
N GLN A 314 22.58 9.99 -8.26
CA GLN A 314 23.86 9.92 -7.54
C GLN A 314 25.06 9.87 -8.50
N ALA A 315 24.94 9.15 -9.62
CA ALA A 315 25.97 9.14 -10.66
C ALA A 315 26.13 10.52 -11.31
N MET A 316 25.04 11.28 -11.50
CA MET A 316 25.09 12.64 -12.03
C MET A 316 25.83 13.60 -11.11
N GLU A 317 25.58 13.53 -9.80
CA GLU A 317 26.32 14.31 -8.80
C GLU A 317 27.81 13.92 -8.75
N ARG A 318 28.13 12.63 -8.95
CA ARG A 318 29.50 12.12 -8.93
C ARG A 318 30.28 12.41 -10.21
N PHE A 319 29.61 12.38 -11.35
CA PHE A 319 30.19 12.53 -12.69
C PHE A 319 29.43 13.60 -13.51
N PRO A 320 29.46 14.88 -13.08
CA PRO A 320 28.62 15.92 -13.67
C PRO A 320 28.98 16.26 -15.13
N ALA A 321 30.24 16.13 -15.55
CA ALA A 321 30.60 16.34 -16.97
C ALA A 321 30.05 15.20 -17.84
N ARG A 322 30.22 13.95 -17.40
CA ARG A 322 29.65 12.75 -18.05
C ARG A 322 28.12 12.81 -18.12
N ALA A 323 27.47 13.29 -17.07
CA ALA A 323 26.02 13.48 -17.02
C ALA A 323 25.52 14.43 -18.12
N LEU A 324 26.15 15.60 -18.27
CA LEU A 324 25.76 16.55 -19.31
C LEU A 324 25.87 15.93 -20.70
N ARG A 325 27.00 15.30 -21.01
CA ARG A 325 27.25 14.70 -22.33
C ARG A 325 26.28 13.57 -22.65
N LEU A 326 26.13 12.61 -21.75
CA LEU A 326 25.33 11.40 -22.00
C LEU A 326 23.81 11.68 -21.94
N LEU A 327 23.35 12.62 -21.11
CA LEU A 327 21.94 13.03 -21.12
C LEU A 327 21.59 13.87 -22.37
N ALA A 328 22.47 14.78 -22.79
CA ALA A 328 22.27 15.52 -24.03
C ALA A 328 22.22 14.58 -25.25
N GLU A 329 23.08 13.57 -25.28
CA GLU A 329 23.01 12.50 -26.29
C GLU A 329 21.69 11.74 -26.23
N ALA A 330 21.25 11.30 -25.04
CA ALA A 330 20.01 10.55 -24.88
C ALA A 330 18.76 11.34 -25.29
N VAL A 331 18.70 12.64 -25.01
CA VAL A 331 17.60 13.55 -25.43
C VAL A 331 17.66 13.84 -26.92
N SER A 332 18.87 13.94 -27.49
CA SER A 332 19.05 14.10 -28.93
C SER A 332 18.62 12.84 -29.70
N ALA A 333 18.96 11.66 -29.19
CA ALA A 333 18.63 10.37 -29.79
C ALA A 333 17.16 9.96 -29.59
N SER A 334 16.55 10.31 -28.44
CA SER A 334 15.19 9.94 -28.09
C SER A 334 14.42 11.15 -27.53
N LYS A 335 13.17 11.35 -27.94
CA LYS A 335 12.28 12.36 -27.33
C LYS A 335 11.77 11.93 -25.94
N ASP A 336 12.59 11.22 -25.15
CA ASP A 336 12.21 10.77 -23.81
C ASP A 336 12.10 11.97 -22.86
N ALA A 337 10.88 12.24 -22.40
CA ALA A 337 10.57 13.34 -21.48
C ALA A 337 11.35 13.25 -20.15
N ARG A 338 11.72 12.04 -19.69
CA ARG A 338 12.48 11.87 -18.44
C ARG A 338 13.93 12.30 -18.61
N ALA A 339 14.55 11.88 -19.71
CA ALA A 339 15.91 12.31 -20.06
C ALA A 339 15.97 13.83 -20.20
N LYS A 340 14.95 14.41 -20.86
CA LYS A 340 14.84 15.87 -21.01
C LYS A 340 14.70 16.56 -19.66
N GLY A 341 13.85 16.05 -18.76
CA GLY A 341 13.68 16.60 -17.42
C GLY A 341 14.97 16.54 -16.58
N LEU A 342 15.71 15.43 -16.62
CA LEU A 342 16.99 15.30 -15.93
C LEU A 342 18.06 16.23 -16.50
N LEU A 343 18.11 16.38 -17.83
CA LEU A 343 19.01 17.32 -18.48
C LEU A 343 18.67 18.76 -18.10
N THR A 344 17.41 19.18 -18.18
CA THR A 344 16.95 20.51 -17.73
C THR A 344 17.39 20.77 -16.29
N TRP A 345 17.22 19.79 -15.40
CA TRP A 345 17.68 19.92 -14.02
C TRP A 345 19.19 20.09 -13.92
N HIS A 346 19.96 19.25 -14.62
CA HIS A 346 21.42 19.28 -14.59
C HIS A 346 21.99 20.60 -15.11
N LEU A 347 21.37 21.16 -16.16
CA LEU A 347 21.75 22.46 -16.71
C LEU A 347 21.60 23.60 -15.70
N LYS A 348 20.61 23.52 -14.82
CA LYS A 348 20.35 24.54 -13.80
C LYS A 348 21.23 24.37 -12.56
N THR A 349 21.51 23.13 -12.15
CA THR A 349 22.24 22.85 -10.91
C THR A 349 23.76 22.91 -11.05
N HIS A 350 24.29 22.79 -12.26
CA HIS A 350 25.74 22.78 -12.52
C HIS A 350 26.15 23.77 -13.64
N PRO A 351 25.81 25.07 -13.53
CA PRO A 351 26.08 26.06 -14.58
C PRO A 351 27.58 26.16 -14.93
N GLU A 352 28.47 25.96 -13.96
CA GLU A 352 29.92 25.92 -14.15
C GLU A 352 30.37 24.75 -15.03
N VAL A 353 29.70 23.60 -14.92
CA VAL A 353 29.97 22.42 -15.75
C VAL A 353 29.44 22.64 -17.16
N VAL A 354 28.26 23.25 -17.29
CA VAL A 354 27.69 23.62 -18.60
C VAL A 354 28.64 24.54 -19.36
N GLY A 355 29.10 25.64 -18.74
CA GLY A 355 30.01 26.58 -19.40
C GLY A 355 31.31 25.94 -19.90
N ARG A 356 31.83 24.93 -19.19
CA ARG A 356 33.06 24.21 -19.57
C ARG A 356 32.84 23.16 -20.65
N VAL A 357 31.79 22.34 -20.53
CA VAL A 357 31.60 21.13 -21.34
C VAL A 357 30.76 21.41 -22.60
N LEU A 358 29.89 22.43 -22.59
CA LEU A 358 29.04 22.79 -23.73
C LEU A 358 29.82 22.99 -25.05
N PRO A 359 31.00 23.64 -25.08
CA PRO A 359 31.78 23.79 -26.31
C PRO A 359 32.43 22.48 -26.81
N GLU A 360 32.51 21.45 -25.96
CA GLU A 360 33.09 20.14 -26.28
C GLU A 360 32.03 19.15 -26.78
N LEU A 361 30.74 19.52 -26.71
CA LEU A 361 29.64 18.69 -27.21
C LEU A 361 29.56 18.73 -28.74
N PRO A 362 29.08 17.65 -29.39
CA PRO A 362 28.81 17.71 -30.82
C PRO A 362 27.69 18.71 -31.15
N ASP A 363 27.75 19.34 -32.34
CA ASP A 363 26.88 20.47 -32.76
C ASP A 363 25.39 20.27 -32.45
N ARG A 364 24.88 19.05 -32.67
CA ARG A 364 23.46 18.72 -32.45
C ARG A 364 23.06 18.77 -30.97
N GLN A 365 23.92 18.28 -30.08
CA GLN A 365 23.72 18.31 -28.64
C GLN A 365 23.91 19.73 -28.10
N GLN A 366 24.89 20.47 -28.63
CA GLN A 366 25.12 21.87 -28.28
C GLN A 366 23.89 22.73 -28.58
N ALA A 367 23.38 22.68 -29.82
CA ALA A 367 22.19 23.43 -30.22
C ALA A 367 20.94 23.07 -29.40
N LEU A 368 20.79 21.79 -29.02
CA LEU A 368 19.72 21.33 -28.14
C LEU A 368 19.81 21.99 -26.75
N VAL A 369 21.00 21.96 -26.14
CA VAL A 369 21.22 22.55 -24.80
C VAL A 369 21.00 24.06 -24.85
N GLU A 370 21.52 24.76 -25.87
CA GLU A 370 21.32 26.18 -26.07
C GLU A 370 19.82 26.53 -26.23
N ALA A 371 19.07 25.77 -27.03
CA ALA A 371 17.63 25.97 -27.18
C ALA A 371 16.85 25.71 -25.88
N MET A 372 17.28 24.74 -25.06
CA MET A 372 16.67 24.47 -23.75
C MET A 372 16.93 25.60 -22.74
N LEU A 373 18.09 26.26 -22.83
CA LEU A 373 18.39 27.46 -22.04
C LEU A 373 17.59 28.69 -22.50
N ALA A 374 17.24 28.77 -23.78
CA ALA A 374 16.51 29.91 -24.36
C ALA A 374 14.97 29.86 -24.18
N ALA A 375 14.37 28.70 -23.90
CA ALA A 375 12.93 28.50 -23.91
C ALA A 375 12.17 28.93 -22.63
N GLU A 376 12.84 29.54 -21.64
CA GLU A 376 12.23 29.95 -20.37
C GLU A 376 12.09 31.48 -20.27
N GLU A 377 10.99 32.04 -20.79
CA GLU A 377 10.59 33.42 -20.51
C GLU A 377 9.81 33.44 -19.18
N ARG A 378 10.41 33.98 -18.12
CA ARG A 378 9.80 34.05 -16.77
C ARG A 378 8.87 35.26 -16.64
N VAL A 379 7.76 35.09 -15.92
CA VAL A 379 6.85 36.18 -15.51
C VAL A 379 7.54 37.01 -14.43
N GLU A 380 7.33 38.33 -14.48
CA GLU A 380 7.92 39.29 -13.53
C GLU A 380 7.50 38.98 -12.08
N GLU A 381 8.45 39.07 -11.15
CA GLU A 381 8.21 38.78 -9.72
C GLU A 381 7.45 39.93 -9.02
N ALA A 382 6.55 39.58 -8.11
CA ALA A 382 5.77 40.54 -7.35
C ALA A 382 6.64 41.31 -6.34
N PRO A 383 6.43 42.62 -6.15
CA PRO A 383 7.08 43.38 -5.08
C PRO A 383 6.58 42.92 -3.70
N ALA A 384 7.40 43.06 -2.67
CA ALA A 384 7.11 42.56 -1.32
C ALA A 384 5.83 43.16 -0.71
N GLU A 385 5.48 44.40 -1.08
CA GLU A 385 4.29 45.11 -0.62
C GLU A 385 2.99 44.53 -1.18
N ALA A 386 3.05 43.82 -2.31
CA ALA A 386 1.90 43.15 -2.92
C ALA A 386 1.64 41.76 -2.32
N LEU A 387 2.52 41.28 -1.42
CA LEU A 387 2.43 39.95 -0.83
C LEU A 387 1.92 40.01 0.61
N PRO A 388 1.08 39.04 1.04
CA PRO A 388 0.75 38.87 2.44
C PRO A 388 2.02 38.73 3.29
N ARG A 389 1.99 39.32 4.50
CA ARG A 389 3.12 39.28 5.43
C ARG A 389 3.63 37.86 5.71
N LEU A 390 2.75 36.86 5.65
CA LEU A 390 3.11 35.45 5.79
C LEU A 390 4.16 34.98 4.76
N LEU A 391 4.10 35.46 3.52
CA LEU A 391 5.00 35.05 2.43
C LEU A 391 6.32 35.83 2.42
N VAL A 392 6.37 36.98 3.09
CA VAL A 392 7.59 37.82 3.21
C VAL A 392 8.30 37.54 4.55
N GLU A 393 7.55 37.55 5.65
CA GLU A 393 8.02 37.37 7.03
C GLU A 393 7.21 36.29 7.78
N PRO A 394 7.40 35.00 7.47
CA PRO A 394 6.63 33.93 8.10
C PRO A 394 6.93 33.80 9.60
N PRO A 395 5.98 33.29 10.41
CA PRO A 395 6.11 33.18 11.87
C PRO A 395 7.38 32.46 12.35
N TRP A 396 7.87 31.44 11.64
CA TRP A 396 9.08 30.69 12.02
C TRP A 396 10.40 31.45 11.81
N LYS A 397 10.40 32.55 11.03
CA LYS A 397 11.54 33.46 10.92
C LYS A 397 11.51 34.55 11.99
N ARG A 398 10.39 34.75 12.69
CA ARG A 398 10.24 35.79 13.72
C ARG A 398 10.77 35.31 15.07
N ARG A 399 11.58 36.14 15.73
CA ARG A 399 12.07 35.85 17.09
C ARG A 399 11.03 36.34 18.12
N LYS A 400 9.99 35.56 18.39
CA LYS A 400 9.01 35.88 19.47
C LYS A 400 9.52 35.45 20.84
N ALA A 401 9.27 36.29 21.86
CA ALA A 401 9.46 35.92 23.25
C ALA A 401 8.44 34.83 23.63
N ARG A 402 8.94 33.70 24.16
CA ARG A 402 8.08 32.59 24.58
C ARG A 402 7.18 33.08 25.71
N ARG A 403 5.85 33.11 25.50
CA ARG A 403 4.88 33.50 26.54
C ARG A 403 5.07 32.55 27.73
N LYS A 404 5.23 33.10 28.95
CA LYS A 404 5.38 32.25 30.14
C LYS A 404 4.11 31.41 30.31
N PRO A 405 4.23 30.08 30.50
CA PRO A 405 3.06 29.24 30.68
C PRO A 405 2.30 29.66 31.94
N VAL A 406 1.00 29.92 31.83
CA VAL A 406 0.12 30.12 33.00
C VAL A 406 -0.06 28.76 33.66
N VAL A 407 0.20 28.66 34.96
CA VAL A 407 0.05 27.43 35.74
C VAL A 407 -0.97 27.69 36.83
N VAL A 408 -2.06 26.91 36.84
CA VAL A 408 -3.12 26.98 37.86
C VAL A 408 -3.05 25.69 38.68
N ALA A 409 -2.75 25.82 39.97
CA ALA A 409 -2.58 24.67 40.86
C ALA A 409 -3.93 24.16 41.40
N GLY A 410 -4.01 22.86 41.68
CA GLY A 410 -5.16 22.26 42.39
C GLY A 410 -6.41 21.97 41.53
N LEU A 411 -6.30 22.03 40.19
CA LEU A 411 -7.40 21.64 39.31
C LEU A 411 -7.61 20.12 39.33
N ALA A 412 -8.81 19.69 39.71
CA ALA A 412 -9.24 18.29 39.58
C ALA A 412 -9.80 18.04 38.17
N PRO A 413 -9.68 16.83 37.59
CA PRO A 413 -10.36 16.50 36.35
C PRO A 413 -11.88 16.61 36.53
N ALA A 414 -12.54 17.45 35.72
CA ALA A 414 -13.99 17.56 35.71
C ALA A 414 -14.57 16.74 34.56
N GLY A 415 -15.50 15.84 34.88
CA GLY A 415 -16.31 15.16 33.90
C GLY A 415 -17.01 13.89 34.39
N GLU A 416 -18.11 13.57 33.73
CA GLU A 416 -18.81 12.29 33.87
C GLU A 416 -18.32 11.30 32.80
N ARG A 417 -18.12 10.05 33.21
CA ARG A 417 -17.80 8.95 32.29
C ARG A 417 -19.05 8.51 31.54
N ASP A 418 -18.94 8.31 30.23
CA ASP A 418 -20.05 7.85 29.39
C ASP A 418 -19.60 6.97 28.21
N LEU A 419 -20.55 6.24 27.61
CA LEU A 419 -20.37 5.41 26.41
C LEU A 419 -21.14 5.97 25.22
N VAL A 420 -20.45 6.72 24.35
CA VAL A 420 -21.03 7.39 23.18
C VAL A 420 -20.82 6.55 21.92
N TRP A 421 -21.90 5.94 21.41
CA TRP A 421 -21.89 5.10 20.22
C TRP A 421 -22.42 5.85 18.98
N ALA A 422 -21.82 5.62 17.82
CA ALA A 422 -22.44 6.05 16.56
C ALA A 422 -23.69 5.19 16.24
N PRO A 423 -24.65 5.69 15.43
CA PRO A 423 -25.85 4.94 15.08
C PRO A 423 -25.54 3.53 14.52
N GLY A 424 -26.08 2.48 15.15
CA GLY A 424 -25.87 1.08 14.76
C GLY A 424 -24.48 0.49 15.05
N GLU A 425 -23.53 1.29 15.56
CA GLU A 425 -22.14 0.86 15.82
C GLU A 425 -22.06 -0.21 16.90
N ARG A 426 -22.81 -0.03 18.00
CA ARG A 426 -22.82 -0.97 19.13
C ARG A 426 -23.28 -2.36 18.71
N ASP A 427 -24.34 -2.43 17.91
CA ASP A 427 -24.86 -3.70 17.40
C ASP A 427 -23.91 -4.30 16.36
N ALA A 428 -23.29 -3.50 15.50
CA ALA A 428 -22.27 -3.98 14.56
C ALA A 428 -21.06 -4.59 15.29
N TRP A 429 -20.60 -3.96 16.37
CA TRP A 429 -19.48 -4.45 17.18
C TRP A 429 -19.84 -5.72 17.94
N ARG A 430 -21.02 -5.77 18.55
CA ARG A 430 -21.56 -6.97 19.20
C ARG A 430 -21.62 -8.16 18.24
N ASN A 431 -21.94 -7.91 16.97
CA ASN A 431 -22.08 -8.93 15.93
C ASN A 431 -20.80 -9.14 15.09
N THR A 432 -19.68 -8.46 15.41
CA THR A 432 -18.42 -8.57 14.64
C THR A 432 -17.86 -9.98 14.70
N PHE A 433 -18.03 -10.66 15.84
CA PHE A 433 -17.47 -11.98 16.09
C PHE A 433 -18.22 -13.11 15.37
N SER A 434 -19.56 -13.00 15.24
CA SER A 434 -20.40 -14.03 14.59
C SER A 434 -20.32 -14.07 13.05
N ARG A 435 -19.60 -13.13 12.42
CA ARG A 435 -19.56 -12.98 10.95
C ARG A 435 -18.36 -13.63 10.27
N GLY A 436 -17.37 -14.16 11.00
CA GLY A 436 -16.10 -14.62 10.41
C GLY A 436 -15.67 -16.06 10.66
N TYR A 437 -16.13 -16.70 11.74
CA TYR A 437 -15.64 -18.02 12.16
C TYR A 437 -16.73 -18.99 12.68
N GLY A 438 -18.01 -18.61 12.65
CA GLY A 438 -19.06 -19.32 13.41
C GLY A 438 -18.94 -19.06 14.93
N ARG A 439 -19.81 -19.65 15.74
CA ARG A 439 -19.61 -19.64 17.21
C ARG A 439 -18.45 -20.56 17.54
N TRP A 440 -17.51 -20.10 18.35
CA TRP A 440 -16.43 -20.94 18.88
C TRP A 440 -16.99 -22.00 19.85
N PHE A 441 -18.02 -21.63 20.62
CA PHE A 441 -18.68 -22.52 21.55
C PHE A 441 -20.05 -22.99 21.02
N PRO A 442 -20.31 -24.31 20.98
CA PRO A 442 -21.65 -24.85 20.74
C PRO A 442 -22.72 -24.23 21.67
N ALA A 443 -23.96 -24.14 21.21
CA ALA A 443 -25.05 -23.51 21.98
C ALA A 443 -25.35 -24.23 23.31
N ASP A 444 -25.01 -25.50 23.40
CA ASP A 444 -25.11 -26.42 24.55
C ASP A 444 -23.81 -26.53 25.36
N SER A 445 -22.84 -25.63 25.15
CA SER A 445 -21.57 -25.64 25.89
C SER A 445 -21.81 -25.51 27.40
N ASP A 446 -21.13 -26.37 28.18
CA ASP A 446 -21.02 -26.18 29.63
C ASP A 446 -20.12 -24.98 29.93
N TRP A 447 -20.74 -23.80 30.03
CA TRP A 447 -20.08 -22.54 30.32
C TRP A 447 -19.32 -22.56 31.66
N ALA A 448 -19.80 -23.32 32.65
CA ALA A 448 -19.12 -23.44 33.94
C ALA A 448 -17.81 -24.22 33.80
N ALA A 449 -17.79 -25.29 33.00
CA ALA A 449 -16.57 -26.03 32.70
C ALA A 449 -15.56 -25.19 31.91
N GLN A 450 -16.02 -24.42 30.92
CA GLN A 450 -15.12 -23.58 30.11
C GLN A 450 -14.48 -22.45 30.93
N VAL A 451 -15.24 -21.82 31.84
CA VAL A 451 -14.71 -20.81 32.77
C VAL A 451 -13.66 -21.42 33.73
N ARG A 452 -13.86 -22.65 34.21
CA ARG A 452 -12.85 -23.36 35.03
C ARG A 452 -11.57 -23.65 34.25
N LEU A 453 -11.70 -24.10 33.00
CA LEU A 453 -10.55 -24.41 32.13
C LEU A 453 -9.72 -23.16 31.82
N ALA A 454 -10.40 -22.06 31.51
CA ALA A 454 -9.80 -20.74 31.27
C ALA A 454 -8.94 -20.29 32.45
N ARG A 455 -9.43 -20.43 33.69
CA ARG A 455 -8.67 -20.06 34.90
C ARG A 455 -7.44 -20.92 35.15
N ALA A 456 -7.46 -22.20 34.73
CA ALA A 456 -6.33 -23.10 34.87
C ALA A 456 -5.20 -22.79 33.87
N LYS A 457 -5.49 -22.09 32.77
CA LYS A 457 -4.51 -21.74 31.73
C LYS A 457 -4.78 -20.32 31.18
N PRO A 458 -4.48 -19.27 31.96
CA PRO A 458 -4.83 -17.88 31.65
C PRO A 458 -4.18 -17.30 30.38
N GLU A 459 -3.21 -18.00 29.81
CA GLU A 459 -2.45 -17.61 28.60
C GLU A 459 -3.07 -18.17 27.30
N GLY A 460 -4.16 -18.95 27.39
CA GLY A 460 -4.85 -19.56 26.24
C GLY A 460 -5.68 -18.56 25.43
N ARG A 461 -5.76 -18.79 24.10
CA ARG A 461 -6.56 -17.96 23.17
C ARG A 461 -8.06 -18.03 23.47
N GLU A 462 -8.48 -19.08 24.17
CA GLU A 462 -9.86 -19.45 24.48
C GLU A 462 -10.56 -18.45 25.41
N ILE A 463 -9.82 -17.71 26.24
CA ILE A 463 -10.40 -16.74 27.20
C ILE A 463 -11.03 -15.54 26.47
N GLY A 464 -10.38 -15.05 25.41
CA GLY A 464 -10.93 -13.96 24.60
C GLY A 464 -12.25 -14.35 23.94
N HIS A 465 -12.34 -15.60 23.47
CA HIS A 465 -13.56 -16.17 22.91
C HIS A 465 -14.67 -16.34 23.96
N LEU A 466 -14.31 -16.77 25.18
CA LEU A 466 -15.26 -16.88 26.30
C LEU A 466 -15.86 -15.52 26.67
N ILE A 467 -15.03 -14.48 26.81
CA ILE A 467 -15.49 -13.13 27.13
C ILE A 467 -16.43 -12.58 26.04
N ALA A 468 -16.16 -12.93 24.77
CA ALA A 468 -16.94 -12.47 23.63
C ALA A 468 -18.27 -13.22 23.43
N GLU A 469 -18.37 -14.51 23.79
CA GLU A 469 -19.55 -15.35 23.51
C GLU A 469 -20.34 -15.81 24.75
N GLY A 470 -19.69 -16.00 25.91
CA GLY A 470 -20.30 -16.64 27.07
C GLY A 470 -21.34 -15.79 27.81
N PRO A 471 -22.12 -16.40 28.73
CA PRO A 471 -23.09 -15.71 29.57
C PRO A 471 -22.42 -14.60 30.38
N GLU A 472 -22.98 -13.39 30.35
CA GLU A 472 -22.31 -12.19 30.88
C GLU A 472 -21.96 -12.33 32.36
N GLU A 473 -22.87 -12.89 33.17
CA GLU A 473 -22.64 -13.11 34.61
C GLU A 473 -21.42 -13.99 34.90
N MET A 474 -21.13 -14.97 34.04
CA MET A 474 -20.05 -15.94 34.25
C MET A 474 -18.70 -15.46 33.74
N VAL A 475 -18.69 -14.66 32.67
CA VAL A 475 -17.45 -14.23 32.00
C VAL A 475 -16.99 -12.84 32.45
N ARG A 476 -17.86 -12.04 33.06
CA ARG A 476 -17.52 -10.71 33.58
C ARG A 476 -16.32 -10.72 34.55
N PRO A 477 -16.17 -11.68 35.49
CA PRO A 477 -14.98 -11.76 36.34
C PRO A 477 -13.68 -12.03 35.55
N LEU A 478 -13.77 -12.77 34.43
CA LEU A 478 -12.61 -13.15 33.62
C LEU A 478 -11.99 -11.95 32.88
N ILE A 479 -12.74 -10.86 32.70
CA ILE A 479 -12.25 -9.66 32.00
C ILE A 479 -11.07 -9.03 32.75
N GLY A 480 -11.13 -8.97 34.09
CA GLY A 480 -10.03 -8.44 34.92
C GLY A 480 -8.86 -9.42 35.11
N GLU A 481 -9.10 -10.72 34.91
CA GLU A 481 -8.12 -11.80 35.06
C GLU A 481 -7.27 -12.00 33.79
N TRP A 482 -7.72 -11.47 32.64
CA TRP A 482 -7.01 -11.62 31.36
C TRP A 482 -5.62 -10.97 31.39
N ARG A 483 -4.63 -11.65 30.78
CA ARG A 483 -3.24 -11.17 30.60
C ARG A 483 -2.78 -11.53 29.18
N ARG A 484 -2.08 -10.60 28.53
CA ARG A 484 -1.53 -10.81 27.18
C ARG A 484 -0.33 -11.76 27.20
N ASP A 485 -0.44 -12.91 26.53
CA ASP A 485 0.73 -13.72 26.19
C ASP A 485 1.49 -13.06 25.01
N GLY A 486 2.82 -12.98 25.09
CA GLY A 486 3.71 -12.25 24.18
C GLY A 486 3.69 -12.71 22.72
N LYS A 487 2.87 -13.72 22.38
CA LYS A 487 2.74 -14.36 21.06
C LYS A 487 1.31 -14.33 20.49
N ALA A 488 0.43 -13.43 20.94
CA ALA A 488 -0.96 -13.36 20.47
C ALA A 488 -1.09 -12.74 19.06
N TRP A 489 -1.03 -13.58 18.02
CA TRP A 489 -1.27 -13.24 16.61
C TRP A 489 -2.71 -12.76 16.32
N ASP A 490 -3.68 -13.00 17.21
CA ASP A 490 -5.10 -12.61 17.03
C ASP A 490 -5.45 -11.20 17.53
N ALA A 491 -4.50 -10.48 18.14
CA ALA A 491 -4.71 -9.08 18.52
C ALA A 491 -4.63 -8.12 17.31
N ASP A 492 -4.15 -8.59 16.15
CA ASP A 492 -3.92 -7.74 14.98
C ASP A 492 -5.23 -7.31 14.27
N ASP A 493 -6.38 -7.92 14.57
CA ASP A 493 -7.68 -7.54 13.99
C ASP A 493 -8.71 -6.98 15.00
N GLY A 494 -8.46 -7.11 16.30
CA GLY A 494 -9.30 -6.58 17.38
C GLY A 494 -10.76 -7.09 17.40
N ARG A 495 -11.09 -8.20 16.71
CA ARG A 495 -12.49 -8.59 16.44
C ARG A 495 -13.27 -9.03 17.68
N TRP A 496 -12.69 -9.87 18.54
CA TRP A 496 -13.36 -10.30 19.78
C TRP A 496 -13.41 -9.17 20.82
N LEU A 497 -12.39 -8.29 20.84
CA LEU A 497 -12.34 -7.12 21.71
C LEU A 497 -13.49 -6.13 21.42
N ARG A 498 -13.87 -5.94 20.15
CA ARG A 498 -15.06 -5.13 19.80
C ARG A 498 -16.34 -5.68 20.39
N ALA A 499 -16.53 -7.00 20.34
CA ALA A 499 -17.68 -7.66 20.95
C ALA A 499 -17.65 -7.51 22.47
N ALA A 500 -16.48 -7.66 23.11
CA ALA A 500 -16.31 -7.44 24.54
C ALA A 500 -16.66 -6.00 24.97
N VAL A 501 -16.16 -4.98 24.25
CA VAL A 501 -16.49 -3.57 24.51
C VAL A 501 -18.00 -3.29 24.36
N ALA A 502 -18.64 -3.82 23.32
CA ALA A 502 -20.07 -3.61 23.07
C ALA A 502 -21.00 -4.27 24.09
N ARG A 503 -20.55 -5.38 24.70
CA ARG A 503 -21.27 -6.15 25.72
C ARG A 503 -21.02 -5.62 27.13
N HIS A 504 -19.75 -5.44 27.49
CA HIS A 504 -19.33 -5.21 28.88
C HIS A 504 -18.98 -3.75 29.19
N GLY A 505 -18.99 -2.85 28.21
CA GLY A 505 -18.81 -1.41 28.43
C GLY A 505 -17.51 -1.09 29.18
N PHE A 506 -17.60 -0.33 30.29
CA PHE A 506 -16.44 0.07 31.09
C PHE A 506 -15.67 -1.09 31.75
N ASP A 507 -16.29 -2.25 31.96
CA ASP A 507 -15.56 -3.41 32.49
C ASP A 507 -14.49 -3.92 31.51
N ALA A 508 -14.69 -3.70 30.20
CA ALA A 508 -13.73 -4.03 29.15
C ALA A 508 -12.68 -2.93 28.91
N LEU A 509 -12.80 -1.74 29.52
CA LEU A 509 -11.90 -0.61 29.28
C LEU A 509 -10.42 -0.94 29.59
N PRO A 510 -10.06 -1.61 30.70
CA PRO A 510 -8.66 -1.92 30.99
C PRO A 510 -8.00 -2.76 29.89
N VAL A 511 -8.70 -3.79 29.41
CA VAL A 511 -8.22 -4.68 28.33
C VAL A 511 -8.16 -3.93 26.99
N ALA A 512 -9.13 -3.06 26.71
CA ALA A 512 -9.14 -2.22 25.52
C ALA A 512 -7.95 -1.23 25.53
N LEU A 513 -7.66 -0.60 26.67
CA LEU A 513 -6.51 0.30 26.85
C LEU A 513 -5.18 -0.43 26.69
N GLU A 514 -5.03 -1.63 27.27
CA GLU A 514 -3.82 -2.44 27.10
C GLU A 514 -3.60 -2.81 25.62
N ALA A 515 -4.64 -3.29 24.94
CA ALA A 515 -4.58 -3.61 23.51
C ALA A 515 -4.27 -2.38 22.65
N ALA A 516 -4.93 -1.25 22.94
CA ALA A 516 -4.73 0.02 22.26
C ALA A 516 -3.31 0.57 22.45
N ARG A 517 -2.70 0.42 23.64
CA ARG A 517 -1.30 0.82 23.88
C ARG A 517 -0.31 -0.07 23.13
N ALA A 518 -0.57 -1.38 23.08
CA ALA A 518 0.30 -2.35 22.41
C ALA A 518 0.22 -2.25 20.87
N ASN A 519 -0.96 -2.00 20.30
CA ASN A 519 -1.17 -1.79 18.88
C ASN A 519 -2.09 -0.58 18.62
N PRO A 520 -1.57 0.66 18.70
CA PRO A 520 -2.38 1.86 18.55
C PRO A 520 -3.13 1.96 17.21
N ALA A 521 -2.53 1.49 16.12
CA ALA A 521 -3.14 1.56 14.80
C ALA A 521 -4.27 0.53 14.59
N GLY A 522 -4.09 -0.70 15.09
CA GLY A 522 -5.07 -1.78 14.94
C GLY A 522 -6.18 -1.74 15.99
N CYS A 523 -5.83 -1.46 17.25
CA CYS A 523 -6.73 -1.55 18.39
C CYS A 523 -7.21 -0.19 18.92
N GLY A 524 -6.63 0.93 18.48
CA GLY A 524 -7.02 2.25 19.00
C GLY A 524 -8.49 2.61 18.78
N LYS A 525 -9.11 2.10 17.69
CA LYS A 525 -10.54 2.31 17.42
C LYS A 525 -11.45 1.75 18.53
N LEU A 526 -10.98 0.79 19.34
CA LEU A 526 -11.73 0.24 20.49
C LEU A 526 -12.08 1.32 21.52
N LEU A 527 -11.28 2.39 21.58
CA LEU A 527 -11.44 3.45 22.56
C LEU A 527 -12.44 4.55 22.13
N LEU A 528 -12.88 4.54 20.86
CA LEU A 528 -13.78 5.58 20.32
C LEU A 528 -15.06 5.81 21.16
N PRO A 529 -15.75 4.76 21.67
CA PRO A 529 -16.98 4.97 22.42
C PRO A 529 -16.78 5.51 23.84
N TYR A 530 -15.59 5.41 24.41
CA TYR A 530 -15.36 5.74 25.82
C TYR A 530 -15.08 7.23 25.99
N LEU A 531 -15.99 7.92 26.69
CA LEU A 531 -15.73 9.24 27.26
C LEU A 531 -15.12 9.05 28.65
N ASP A 532 -13.80 9.14 28.73
CA ASP A 532 -13.03 8.92 29.97
C ASP A 532 -11.73 9.74 29.97
N GLY A 533 -11.24 10.12 31.16
CA GLY A 533 -10.04 10.92 31.33
C GLY A 533 -8.74 10.23 30.88
N GLU A 534 -8.57 8.94 31.19
CA GLU A 534 -7.37 8.18 30.77
C GLU A 534 -7.34 8.01 29.24
N VAL A 535 -8.53 7.84 28.64
CA VAL A 535 -8.68 7.81 27.18
C VAL A 535 -8.38 9.18 26.58
N ALA A 536 -8.88 10.28 27.17
CA ALA A 536 -8.63 11.64 26.69
C ALA A 536 -7.13 11.98 26.69
N GLU A 537 -6.41 11.67 27.77
CA GLU A 537 -4.96 11.87 27.87
C GLU A 537 -4.20 11.03 26.84
N LEU A 538 -4.59 9.77 26.64
CA LEU A 538 -4.00 8.90 25.63
C LEU A 538 -4.22 9.46 24.22
N MET A 539 -5.43 9.94 23.91
CA MET A 539 -5.76 10.56 22.62
C MET A 539 -4.99 11.86 22.39
N ALA A 540 -4.86 12.71 23.41
CA ALA A 540 -4.02 13.92 23.35
C ALA A 540 -2.55 13.56 23.05
N GLY A 541 -2.02 12.54 23.74
CA GLY A 541 -0.68 12.02 23.47
C GLY A 541 -0.51 11.48 22.05
N TRP A 542 -1.48 10.74 21.53
CA TRP A 542 -1.45 10.22 20.16
C TRP A 542 -1.56 11.32 19.11
N LEU A 543 -2.37 12.34 19.36
CA LEU A 543 -2.50 13.52 18.49
C LEU A 543 -1.13 14.20 18.29
N GLY A 544 -0.38 14.37 19.38
CA GLY A 544 0.93 15.03 19.37
C GLY A 544 2.08 14.16 18.85
N ARG A 545 2.17 12.91 19.33
CA ARG A 545 3.40 12.10 19.26
C ARG A 545 3.32 10.87 18.36
N LEU A 546 2.14 10.34 18.05
CA LEU A 546 2.00 9.04 17.39
C LEU A 546 1.27 9.10 16.04
N LYS A 547 2.05 9.18 14.95
CA LYS A 547 1.53 9.31 13.58
C LYS A 547 0.51 8.24 13.18
N SER A 548 0.71 6.99 13.61
CA SER A 548 -0.15 5.86 13.21
C SER A 548 -1.55 5.90 13.85
N ALA A 549 -1.69 6.51 15.03
CA ALA A 549 -2.96 6.58 15.77
C ALA A 549 -3.59 7.98 15.80
N ARG A 550 -2.91 8.99 15.24
CA ARG A 550 -3.41 10.38 15.19
C ARG A 550 -4.84 10.50 14.65
N HIS A 551 -5.16 9.81 13.56
CA HIS A 551 -6.50 9.86 12.95
C HIS A 551 -7.60 9.34 13.89
N ILE A 552 -7.25 8.42 14.80
CA ILE A 552 -8.17 7.89 15.83
C ILE A 552 -8.39 8.95 16.90
N ALA A 553 -7.35 9.67 17.31
CA ALA A 553 -7.47 10.78 18.25
C ALA A 553 -8.36 11.91 17.70
N VAL A 554 -8.17 12.29 16.43
CA VAL A 554 -9.05 13.27 15.75
C VAL A 554 -10.49 12.77 15.73
N ALA A 555 -10.73 11.51 15.36
CA ALA A 555 -12.08 10.94 15.37
C ALA A 555 -12.71 10.88 16.79
N TRP A 556 -11.91 10.64 17.82
CA TRP A 556 -12.37 10.66 19.21
C TRP A 556 -12.76 12.08 19.64
N PHE A 557 -11.91 13.08 19.39
CA PHE A 557 -12.21 14.47 19.71
C PHE A 557 -13.40 15.02 18.90
N GLY A 558 -13.55 14.63 17.63
CA GLY A 558 -14.74 14.97 16.85
C GLY A 558 -16.03 14.33 17.37
N ARG A 559 -15.95 13.14 17.98
CA ARG A 559 -17.11 12.45 18.59
C ARG A 559 -17.52 13.08 19.92
N HIS A 560 -16.56 13.46 20.76
CA HIS A 560 -16.81 13.89 22.15
C HIS A 560 -16.75 15.41 22.35
N GLY A 561 -16.16 16.14 21.41
CA GLY A 561 -16.08 17.61 21.39
C GLY A 561 -15.61 18.20 22.72
N ALA A 562 -16.32 19.25 23.16
CA ALA A 562 -16.04 19.92 24.42
C ALA A 562 -16.13 18.99 25.66
N ALA A 563 -16.94 17.92 25.62
CA ALA A 563 -17.05 16.97 26.73
C ALA A 563 -15.81 16.06 26.86
N GLY A 564 -15.07 15.84 25.77
CA GLY A 564 -13.76 15.17 25.81
C GLY A 564 -12.65 16.14 26.23
N ALA A 565 -12.71 17.39 25.76
CA ALA A 565 -11.73 18.43 26.03
C ALA A 565 -11.62 18.82 27.53
N ARG A 566 -12.72 18.82 28.28
CA ARG A 566 -12.73 19.17 29.73
C ARG A 566 -11.73 18.37 30.56
N TRP A 567 -11.51 17.09 30.22
CA TRP A 567 -10.58 16.22 30.93
C TRP A 567 -9.12 16.66 30.81
N LEU A 568 -8.80 17.47 29.80
CA LEU A 568 -7.44 17.93 29.49
C LEU A 568 -7.08 19.26 30.13
N VAL A 569 -8.04 19.97 30.74
CA VAL A 569 -7.83 21.31 31.30
C VAL A 569 -6.79 21.31 32.43
N PRO A 570 -6.83 20.36 33.41
CA PRO A 570 -5.78 20.28 34.43
C PRO A 570 -4.39 20.05 33.83
N ALA A 571 -4.28 19.22 32.79
CA ALA A 571 -3.01 18.95 32.12
C ALA A 571 -2.50 20.18 31.35
N ALA A 572 -3.38 20.91 30.65
CA ALA A 572 -3.04 22.11 29.88
C ALA A 572 -2.61 23.29 30.76
N LEU A 573 -3.17 23.40 31.97
CA LEU A 573 -2.80 24.42 32.95
C LEU A 573 -1.79 23.92 34.00
N GLY A 574 -1.30 22.70 33.85
CA GLY A 574 -0.27 22.11 34.72
C GLY A 574 1.16 22.50 34.31
N ALA A 575 2.13 22.04 35.12
CA ALA A 575 3.56 22.17 34.83
C ALA A 575 4.18 20.88 34.24
N GLY A 576 3.38 19.83 34.03
CA GLY A 576 3.81 18.51 33.58
C GLY A 576 4.16 18.43 32.08
N PRO A 577 4.85 17.36 31.65
CA PRO A 577 5.19 17.15 30.24
C PRO A 577 3.97 16.94 29.33
N GLU A 578 2.80 16.58 29.89
CA GLU A 578 1.54 16.36 29.18
C GLU A 578 0.90 17.67 28.67
N ARG A 579 1.33 18.82 29.21
CA ARG A 579 0.78 20.14 28.91
C ARG A 579 0.64 20.42 27.42
N ARG A 580 1.69 20.16 26.64
CA ARG A 580 1.69 20.46 25.19
C ARG A 580 0.72 19.59 24.41
N ASP A 581 0.55 18.34 24.83
CA ASP A 581 -0.38 17.41 24.18
C ASP A 581 -1.83 17.87 24.46
N ALA A 582 -2.10 18.28 25.71
CA ALA A 582 -3.38 18.84 26.13
C ALA A 582 -3.72 20.17 25.44
N GLU A 583 -2.77 21.13 25.40
CA GLU A 583 -2.94 22.41 24.68
C GLU A 583 -3.28 22.18 23.20
N ARG A 584 -2.60 21.23 22.55
CA ARG A 584 -2.83 20.91 21.13
C ARG A 584 -4.21 20.31 20.89
N ALA A 585 -4.68 19.43 21.79
CA ALA A 585 -6.01 18.86 21.70
C ALA A 585 -7.10 19.91 21.96
N LEU A 586 -6.89 20.83 22.90
CA LEU A 586 -7.82 21.94 23.16
C LEU A 586 -7.94 22.88 21.96
N LEU A 587 -6.82 23.22 21.31
CA LEU A 587 -6.82 24.02 20.08
C LEU A 587 -7.58 23.33 18.94
N LEU A 588 -7.44 22.02 18.79
CA LEU A 588 -8.19 21.23 17.81
C LEU A 588 -9.70 21.32 18.08
N VAL A 589 -10.13 21.02 19.31
CA VAL A 589 -11.57 21.02 19.67
C VAL A 589 -12.17 22.43 19.62
N GLY A 590 -11.39 23.46 19.97
CA GLY A 590 -11.83 24.86 19.93
C GLY A 590 -12.10 25.38 18.53
N GLY A 591 -11.36 24.89 17.53
CA GLY A 591 -11.65 25.16 16.11
C GLY A 591 -12.98 24.57 15.66
N ASP A 592 -13.30 23.34 16.08
CA ASP A 592 -14.50 22.61 15.61
C ASP A 592 -15.78 22.97 16.38
N THR A 593 -15.67 23.17 17.71
CA THR A 593 -16.84 23.35 18.61
C THR A 593 -17.09 24.82 18.97
N GLY A 594 -16.16 25.71 18.59
CA GLY A 594 -16.13 27.11 19.00
C GLY A 594 -15.41 27.31 20.34
N ALA A 595 -14.51 28.29 20.39
CA ALA A 595 -13.70 28.58 21.59
C ALA A 595 -14.54 29.02 22.80
N GLU A 596 -15.62 29.77 22.56
CA GLU A 596 -16.53 30.26 23.61
C GLU A 596 -17.18 29.11 24.38
N THR A 597 -17.67 28.08 23.67
CA THR A 597 -18.29 26.88 24.28
C THR A 597 -17.34 26.16 25.23
N ILE A 598 -16.04 26.10 24.92
CA ILE A 598 -15.04 25.47 25.79
C ILE A 598 -14.77 26.38 27.00
N VAL A 599 -14.60 27.68 26.79
CA VAL A 599 -14.31 28.65 27.85
C VAL A 599 -15.45 28.69 28.88
N ASP A 600 -16.70 28.70 28.43
CA ASP A 600 -17.87 28.70 29.32
C ASP A 600 -17.92 27.45 30.18
N ARG A 601 -17.70 26.27 29.59
CA ARG A 601 -17.65 25.01 30.34
C ARG A 601 -16.49 24.96 31.33
N VAL A 602 -15.32 25.46 30.95
CA VAL A 602 -14.18 25.57 31.87
C VAL A 602 -14.49 26.53 33.02
N ARG A 603 -15.25 27.60 32.76
CA ARG A 603 -15.68 28.54 33.80
C ARG A 603 -16.57 27.87 34.83
N ASP A 604 -17.51 27.04 34.38
CA ASP A 604 -18.41 26.28 35.24
C ASP A 604 -17.67 25.22 36.07
N ASP A 605 -16.77 24.45 35.44
CA ASP A 605 -16.08 23.30 36.05
C ASP A 605 -14.85 23.68 36.91
N HIS A 606 -14.14 24.75 36.53
CA HIS A 606 -12.80 25.09 37.04
C HIS A 606 -12.64 26.57 37.43
N GLY A 607 -13.67 27.39 37.27
CA GLY A 607 -13.68 28.80 37.66
C GLY A 607 -13.09 29.75 36.62
N ALA A 608 -13.23 31.05 36.90
CA ALA A 608 -12.88 32.13 35.96
C ALA A 608 -11.40 32.18 35.60
N GLU A 609 -10.49 31.91 36.54
CA GLU A 609 -9.04 31.96 36.29
C GLU A 609 -8.60 30.91 35.25
N ALA A 610 -9.11 29.68 35.37
CA ALA A 610 -8.84 28.61 34.40
C ALA A 610 -9.48 28.94 33.04
N ALA A 611 -10.70 29.47 33.04
CA ALA A 611 -11.40 29.87 31.83
C ALA A 611 -10.66 30.97 31.05
N ASP A 612 -10.15 31.99 31.74
CA ASP A 612 -9.39 33.07 31.12
C ASP A 612 -8.05 32.57 30.57
N ALA A 613 -7.39 31.64 31.26
CA ALA A 613 -6.15 31.01 30.78
C ALA A 613 -6.37 30.15 29.53
N ILE A 614 -7.44 29.34 29.50
CA ILE A 614 -7.82 28.56 28.33
C ILE A 614 -8.31 29.47 27.18
N GLY A 615 -9.06 30.53 27.48
CA GLY A 615 -9.46 31.53 26.49
C GLY A 615 -8.25 32.20 25.83
N ALA A 616 -7.23 32.56 26.61
CA ALA A 616 -5.98 33.11 26.09
C ALA A 616 -5.18 32.10 25.23
N LEU A 617 -5.29 30.80 25.52
CA LEU A 617 -4.73 29.73 24.68
C LEU A 617 -5.50 29.62 23.35
N LEU A 618 -6.83 29.55 23.40
CA LEU A 618 -7.69 29.40 22.22
C LEU A 618 -7.68 30.64 21.31
N ALA A 619 -7.35 31.82 21.84
CA ALA A 619 -7.14 33.05 21.07
C ALA A 619 -5.78 33.11 20.34
N THR A 620 -4.98 32.04 20.35
CA THR A 620 -3.71 31.99 19.62
C THR A 620 -3.96 32.00 18.10
N ASP A 621 -3.32 32.92 17.38
CA ASP A 621 -3.37 32.96 15.91
C ASP A 621 -2.95 31.61 15.32
N PRO A 622 -3.80 30.94 14.49
CA PRO A 622 -3.47 29.67 13.85
C PRO A 622 -2.14 29.68 13.09
N LEU A 623 -1.71 30.83 12.55
CA LEU A 623 -0.42 30.97 11.87
C LEU A 623 0.77 30.80 12.82
N ASP A 624 0.61 31.11 14.11
CA ASP A 624 1.66 30.98 15.13
C ASP A 624 1.75 29.53 15.69
N ILE A 625 0.83 28.64 15.33
CA ILE A 625 0.85 27.23 15.75
C ILE A 625 1.86 26.45 14.90
N LEU A 626 3.12 26.45 15.34
CA LEU A 626 4.24 25.80 14.64
C LEU A 626 4.57 24.41 15.20
N PRO A 627 5.08 23.48 14.35
CA PRO A 627 5.60 22.21 14.84
C PRO A 627 6.82 22.42 15.74
N ALA A 628 7.07 21.46 16.64
CA ALA A 628 8.21 21.51 17.57
C ALA A 628 9.58 21.66 16.86
N ARG A 629 9.69 21.20 15.61
CA ARG A 629 10.81 21.47 14.70
C ARG A 629 10.25 21.80 13.33
N VAL A 630 10.60 22.97 12.81
CA VAL A 630 10.29 23.35 11.43
C VAL A 630 11.14 22.50 10.50
N PRO A 631 10.55 21.83 9.49
CA PRO A 631 11.31 21.01 8.54
C PRO A 631 12.34 21.85 7.79
N LYS A 632 13.53 21.29 7.56
CA LYS A 632 14.49 21.86 6.61
C LYS A 632 14.09 21.43 5.21
N THR A 633 13.88 22.39 4.31
CA THR A 633 13.55 22.11 2.92
C THR A 633 14.67 21.29 2.26
N PRO A 634 14.35 20.14 1.62
CA PRO A 634 15.33 19.33 0.92
C PRO A 634 15.92 20.06 -0.30
N ALA A 635 17.17 19.78 -0.65
CA ALA A 635 17.82 20.38 -1.83
C ALA A 635 17.09 20.05 -3.15
N TRP A 636 16.41 18.90 -3.22
CA TRP A 636 15.62 18.51 -4.40
C TRP A 636 14.35 19.37 -4.59
N ALA A 637 13.92 20.13 -3.58
CA ALA A 637 12.69 20.93 -3.57
C ALA A 637 12.95 22.44 -3.76
N ASP A 638 13.97 22.79 -4.55
CA ASP A 638 14.35 24.17 -4.84
C ASP A 638 13.31 24.89 -5.74
N PRO A 639 12.66 25.97 -5.27
CA PRO A 639 11.69 26.73 -6.06
C PRO A 639 12.24 27.32 -7.35
N ALA A 640 13.53 27.68 -7.41
CA ALA A 640 14.12 28.37 -8.56
C ALA A 640 14.06 27.53 -9.85
N VAL A 641 13.91 26.21 -9.72
CA VAL A 641 13.81 25.28 -10.85
C VAL A 641 12.45 24.59 -10.97
N LEU A 642 11.44 25.08 -10.25
CA LEU A 642 10.02 24.71 -10.38
C LEU A 642 9.26 25.73 -11.26
N PRO A 643 8.06 25.39 -11.78
CA PRO A 643 7.18 26.37 -12.41
C PRO A 643 6.89 27.55 -11.47
N GLN A 644 6.78 28.76 -12.00
CA GLN A 644 6.44 29.93 -11.19
C GLN A 644 5.01 29.81 -10.65
N VAL A 645 4.83 30.09 -9.36
CA VAL A 645 3.50 30.28 -8.77
C VAL A 645 3.07 31.70 -9.06
N LEU A 646 1.91 31.87 -9.67
CA LEU A 646 1.39 33.18 -10.05
C LEU A 646 0.43 33.70 -8.99
N LEU A 647 0.43 35.02 -8.78
CA LEU A 647 -0.64 35.68 -8.04
C LEU A 647 -1.95 35.60 -8.81
N GLU A 648 -3.07 35.78 -8.10
CA GLU A 648 -4.37 35.91 -8.73
C GLU A 648 -4.37 37.03 -9.79
N GLY A 649 -4.90 36.75 -10.98
CA GLY A 649 -4.82 37.63 -12.16
C GLY A 649 -3.60 37.42 -13.06
N ARG A 650 -2.63 36.58 -12.68
CA ARG A 650 -1.50 36.10 -13.51
C ARG A 650 -0.57 37.17 -14.09
N VAL A 651 -0.52 38.35 -13.46
CA VAL A 651 0.37 39.45 -13.88
C VAL A 651 1.77 39.30 -13.27
N HIS A 652 1.83 38.87 -12.00
CA HIS A 652 3.08 38.71 -11.26
C HIS A 652 3.24 37.29 -10.71
N ALA A 653 4.49 36.85 -10.60
CA ALA A 653 4.88 35.60 -9.96
C ALA A 653 5.32 35.81 -8.50
N LEU A 654 5.20 34.78 -7.67
CA LEU A 654 5.87 34.76 -6.38
C LEU A 654 7.40 34.81 -6.57
N PRO A 655 8.12 35.68 -5.83
CA PRO A 655 9.58 35.60 -5.74
C PRO A 655 10.04 34.25 -5.21
N ASP A 656 11.24 33.80 -5.60
CA ASP A 656 11.78 32.50 -5.21
C ASP A 656 11.84 32.31 -3.67
N ASP A 657 12.12 33.37 -2.91
CA ASP A 657 12.11 33.35 -1.43
C ASP A 657 10.71 33.09 -0.85
N ALA A 658 9.66 33.69 -1.43
CA ALA A 658 8.29 33.45 -1.02
C ALA A 658 7.83 32.05 -1.41
N ALA A 659 8.22 31.56 -2.59
CA ALA A 659 7.99 30.18 -3.00
C ALA A 659 8.72 29.17 -2.09
N ALA A 660 9.91 29.50 -1.56
CA ALA A 660 10.59 28.68 -0.56
C ALA A 660 9.80 28.60 0.76
N HIS A 661 9.08 29.66 1.12
CA HIS A 661 8.19 29.67 2.29
C HIS A 661 6.97 28.79 2.06
N LEU A 662 6.38 28.82 0.86
CA LEU A 662 5.34 27.87 0.45
C LEU A 662 5.83 26.41 0.57
N VAL A 663 7.02 26.07 0.05
CA VAL A 663 7.57 24.72 0.20
C VAL A 663 7.72 24.32 1.68
N THR A 664 8.12 25.26 2.53
CA THR A 664 8.22 25.03 3.99
C THR A 664 6.84 24.75 4.61
N MET A 665 5.80 25.49 4.20
CA MET A 665 4.40 25.27 4.62
C MET A 665 3.86 23.90 4.18
N LEU A 666 4.20 23.47 2.96
CA LEU A 666 3.82 22.15 2.46
C LEU A 666 4.57 21.03 3.21
N ALA A 667 5.85 21.23 3.53
CA ALA A 667 6.66 20.25 4.27
C ALA A 667 6.25 20.11 5.74
N MET A 668 5.74 21.17 6.38
CA MET A 668 5.20 21.10 7.74
C MET A 668 3.80 20.46 7.80
N SER A 669 3.05 20.52 6.70
CA SER A 669 1.70 19.99 6.61
C SER A 669 1.67 18.47 6.47
N LYS A 670 0.70 17.83 7.12
CA LYS A 670 0.48 16.37 7.06
C LYS A 670 -1.00 16.10 6.81
N PRO A 671 -1.36 14.90 6.30
CA PRO A 671 -2.76 14.50 6.23
C PRO A 671 -3.45 14.65 7.60
N GLY A 672 -4.51 15.47 7.67
CA GLY A 672 -5.23 15.80 8.91
C GLY A 672 -4.51 16.75 9.88
N ASP A 673 -3.50 17.49 9.41
CA ASP A 673 -2.72 18.47 10.18
C ASP A 673 -2.11 19.49 9.19
N VAL A 674 -2.98 20.29 8.59
CA VAL A 674 -2.59 21.27 7.57
C VAL A 674 -2.21 22.58 8.26
N TYR A 675 -1.09 23.17 7.85
CA TYR A 675 -0.72 24.48 8.38
C TYR A 675 -1.65 25.56 7.84
N ALA A 676 -2.21 26.38 8.73
CA ALA A 676 -3.20 27.41 8.40
C ALA A 676 -2.72 28.40 7.34
N GLY A 677 -1.41 28.65 7.23
CA GLY A 677 -0.86 29.53 6.21
C GLY A 677 -1.11 29.10 4.76
N LEU A 678 -1.41 27.83 4.52
CA LEU A 678 -1.74 27.35 3.17
C LEU A 678 -3.11 27.84 2.68
N GLU A 679 -4.03 28.19 3.57
CA GLU A 679 -5.32 28.79 3.19
C GLU A 679 -5.11 30.19 2.61
N VAL A 680 -4.29 31.02 3.29
CA VAL A 680 -3.88 32.35 2.81
C VAL A 680 -3.20 32.27 1.44
N VAL A 681 -2.36 31.25 1.20
CA VAL A 681 -1.72 31.06 -0.11
C VAL A 681 -2.76 30.75 -1.20
N ARG A 682 -3.75 29.89 -0.89
CA ARG A 682 -4.81 29.52 -1.83
C ARG A 682 -5.74 30.68 -2.18
N GLU A 683 -5.90 31.64 -1.27
CA GLU A 683 -6.68 32.86 -1.50
C GLU A 683 -5.95 33.88 -2.39
N VAL A 684 -4.61 33.89 -2.39
CA VAL A 684 -3.82 34.97 -3.02
C VAL A 684 -3.17 34.53 -4.34
N CYS A 685 -2.97 33.23 -4.54
CA CYS A 685 -2.31 32.67 -5.72
C CYS A 685 -3.30 32.01 -6.68
N ASP A 686 -2.98 32.03 -7.98
CA ASP A 686 -3.77 31.36 -9.01
C ASP A 686 -3.78 29.84 -8.83
N ALA A 687 -4.99 29.26 -8.79
CA ALA A 687 -5.20 27.84 -8.51
C ALA A 687 -4.60 26.88 -9.57
N GLU A 688 -4.53 27.27 -10.85
CA GLU A 688 -3.86 26.42 -11.86
C GLU A 688 -2.34 26.43 -11.66
N SER A 689 -1.75 27.61 -11.41
CA SER A 689 -0.30 27.73 -11.17
C SER A 689 0.14 26.98 -9.90
N LEU A 690 -0.67 26.99 -8.84
CA LEU A 690 -0.45 26.19 -7.63
C LEU A 690 -0.48 24.69 -7.92
N ALA A 691 -1.43 24.23 -8.74
CA ALA A 691 -1.54 22.82 -9.12
C ALA A 691 -0.37 22.35 -10.00
N GLU A 692 0.11 23.21 -10.90
CA GLU A 692 1.29 22.95 -11.73
C GLU A 692 2.58 22.87 -10.90
N PHE A 693 2.77 23.84 -10.00
CA PHE A 693 3.87 23.83 -9.02
C PHE A 693 3.85 22.55 -8.16
N ALA A 694 2.68 22.22 -7.62
CA ALA A 694 2.47 21.02 -6.82
C ALA A 694 2.79 19.73 -7.59
N TRP A 695 2.37 19.63 -8.85
CA TRP A 695 2.68 18.47 -9.70
C TRP A 695 4.17 18.37 -10.00
N ALA A 696 4.84 19.47 -10.36
CA ALA A 696 6.27 19.50 -10.61
C ALA A 696 7.09 19.11 -9.37
N LEU A 697 6.66 19.53 -8.19
CA LEU A 697 7.27 19.14 -6.92
C LEU A 697 7.15 17.63 -6.66
N PHE A 698 5.98 17.04 -6.94
CA PHE A 698 5.78 15.60 -6.88
C PHE A 698 6.66 14.84 -7.87
N GLU A 699 6.77 15.30 -9.12
CA GLU A 699 7.63 14.68 -10.12
C GLU A 699 9.11 14.74 -9.74
N ARG A 700 9.57 15.84 -9.14
CA ARG A 700 10.95 15.95 -8.64
C ARG A 700 11.22 15.02 -7.47
N TRP A 701 10.30 14.92 -6.51
CA TRP A 701 10.40 13.94 -5.44
C TRP A 701 10.52 12.51 -6.00
N ARG A 702 9.79 12.21 -7.08
CA ARG A 702 9.89 10.92 -7.77
C ARG A 702 11.21 10.72 -8.50
N ALA A 703 11.72 11.75 -9.17
CA ALA A 703 13.02 11.73 -9.82
C ALA A 703 14.14 11.48 -8.80
N TYR A 704 14.04 12.06 -7.60
CA TYR A 704 14.99 11.89 -6.50
C TYR A 704 14.83 10.56 -5.72
N GLY A 705 14.10 9.59 -6.28
CA GLY A 705 13.98 8.25 -5.70
C GLY A 705 12.92 8.09 -4.61
N GLU A 706 11.98 9.05 -4.50
CA GLU A 706 10.82 8.97 -3.61
C GLU A 706 11.19 8.77 -2.12
N PRO A 707 12.12 9.58 -1.55
CA PRO A 707 12.58 9.40 -0.17
C PRO A 707 11.41 9.44 0.82
N SER A 708 11.33 8.42 1.67
CA SER A 708 10.19 8.20 2.59
C SER A 708 10.03 9.31 3.63
N ARG A 709 11.13 9.96 4.05
CA ARG A 709 11.14 11.12 4.95
C ARG A 709 10.42 12.33 4.36
N ASP A 710 10.36 12.41 3.02
CA ASP A 710 9.80 13.53 2.27
C ASP A 710 8.46 13.19 1.61
N ALA A 711 7.74 12.18 2.13
CA ALA A 711 6.44 11.76 1.60
C ALA A 711 5.37 12.89 1.57
N TRP A 712 5.62 14.02 2.24
CA TRP A 712 4.82 15.23 2.15
C TRP A 712 4.70 15.75 0.70
N ALA A 713 5.69 15.51 -0.16
CA ALA A 713 5.69 15.93 -1.56
C ALA A 713 4.54 15.32 -2.39
N MET A 714 4.09 14.12 -2.01
CA MET A 714 2.89 13.50 -2.57
C MET A 714 1.63 13.96 -1.83
N ASN A 715 1.67 14.02 -0.50
CA ASN A 715 0.50 14.38 0.31
C ASN A 715 -0.02 15.80 0.00
N GLN A 716 0.87 16.73 -0.34
CA GLN A 716 0.50 18.10 -0.68
C GLN A 716 -0.38 18.22 -1.93
N LEU A 717 -0.36 17.22 -2.82
CA LEU A 717 -1.30 17.16 -3.95
C LEU A 717 -2.76 17.12 -3.50
N ALA A 718 -3.04 16.67 -2.27
CA ALA A 718 -4.38 16.73 -1.69
C ALA A 718 -4.84 18.17 -1.41
N LEU A 719 -3.90 19.10 -1.24
CA LEU A 719 -4.15 20.48 -0.83
C LEU A 719 -4.19 21.43 -2.03
N LEU A 720 -3.28 21.21 -2.99
CA LEU A 720 -3.07 22.10 -4.14
C LEU A 720 -3.44 21.47 -5.49
N GLY A 721 -3.73 20.17 -5.52
CA GLY A 721 -4.06 19.46 -6.77
C GLY A 721 -5.46 19.75 -7.29
N ASN A 722 -5.65 19.61 -8.60
CA ASN A 722 -6.92 19.79 -9.29
C ASN A 722 -7.28 18.56 -10.16
N ASP A 723 -8.31 18.68 -11.00
CA ASP A 723 -8.75 17.58 -11.86
C ASP A 723 -7.69 17.12 -12.88
N ARG A 724 -6.77 17.99 -13.30
CA ARG A 724 -5.61 17.58 -14.12
C ARG A 724 -4.66 16.71 -13.29
N THR A 725 -4.39 17.09 -12.04
CA THR A 725 -3.62 16.29 -11.08
C THR A 725 -4.25 14.91 -10.87
N VAL A 726 -5.58 14.83 -10.70
CA VAL A 726 -6.31 13.56 -10.55
C VAL A 726 -6.09 12.63 -11.75
N ARG A 727 -6.25 13.17 -12.96
CA ARG A 727 -6.08 12.43 -14.22
C ARG A 727 -4.64 11.94 -14.41
N ALA A 728 -3.66 12.75 -14.01
CA ALA A 728 -2.24 12.41 -14.09
C ALA A 728 -1.78 11.43 -12.99
N LEU A 729 -2.30 11.56 -11.77
CA LEU A 729 -1.94 10.71 -10.63
C LEU A 729 -2.56 9.31 -10.71
N THR A 730 -3.79 9.19 -11.26
CA THR A 730 -4.50 7.91 -11.31
C THR A 730 -3.71 6.78 -12.00
N PRO A 731 -3.11 6.98 -13.20
CA PRO A 731 -2.24 5.96 -13.81
C PRO A 731 -1.03 5.59 -12.95
N VAL A 732 -0.44 6.55 -12.23
CA VAL A 732 0.70 6.32 -11.35
C VAL A 732 0.30 5.42 -10.18
N ILE A 733 -0.83 5.72 -9.54
CA ILE A 733 -1.39 4.89 -8.45
C ILE A 733 -1.65 3.45 -8.93
N ARG A 734 -2.14 3.27 -10.16
CA ARG A 734 -2.41 1.94 -10.73
C ARG A 734 -1.15 1.13 -10.98
N ALA A 735 -0.04 1.78 -11.30
CA ALA A 735 1.23 1.10 -11.58
C ALA A 735 1.93 0.62 -10.30
N TRP A 736 1.80 1.35 -9.18
CA TRP A 736 2.56 1.09 -7.96
C TRP A 736 2.39 -0.31 -7.34
N PRO A 737 1.19 -0.92 -7.25
CA PRO A 737 1.05 -2.26 -6.68
C PRO A 737 1.88 -3.32 -7.44
N GLY A 738 1.94 -3.21 -8.78
CA GLY A 738 2.78 -4.07 -9.63
C GLY A 738 4.28 -3.81 -9.49
N GLN A 739 4.67 -2.71 -8.84
CA GLN A 739 6.05 -2.31 -8.57
C GLN A 739 6.41 -2.48 -7.08
N GLY A 740 5.59 -3.17 -6.27
CA GLY A 740 5.80 -3.33 -4.84
C GLY A 740 5.50 -2.07 -3.99
N GLY A 741 4.92 -1.02 -4.59
CA GLY A 741 4.59 0.26 -3.95
C GLY A 741 3.24 0.32 -3.25
N HIS A 742 2.80 -0.75 -2.58
CA HIS A 742 1.45 -0.84 -1.99
C HIS A 742 1.10 0.31 -1.04
N ARG A 743 2.02 0.69 -0.15
CA ARG A 743 1.83 1.83 0.77
C ARG A 743 1.67 3.17 0.04
N LYS A 744 2.37 3.35 -1.09
CA LYS A 744 2.25 4.54 -1.93
C LYS A 744 0.92 4.57 -2.66
N ALA A 745 0.45 3.42 -3.15
CA ALA A 745 -0.90 3.30 -3.73
C ALA A 745 -1.98 3.68 -2.72
N VAL A 746 -1.89 3.21 -1.47
CA VAL A 746 -2.82 3.63 -0.40
C VAL A 746 -2.78 5.14 -0.19
N ALA A 747 -1.59 5.71 0.02
CA ALA A 747 -1.46 7.13 0.28
C ALA A 747 -1.86 8.01 -0.93
N GLY A 748 -1.65 7.53 -2.16
CA GLY A 748 -2.16 8.20 -3.37
C GLY A 748 -3.68 8.19 -3.46
N LEU A 749 -4.36 7.16 -2.95
CA LEU A 749 -5.82 7.17 -2.85
C LEU A 749 -6.29 8.17 -1.79
N ASP A 750 -5.57 8.27 -0.66
CA ASP A 750 -5.85 9.30 0.35
C ASP A 750 -5.68 10.72 -0.25
N VAL A 751 -4.70 10.91 -1.14
CA VAL A 751 -4.53 12.16 -1.90
C VAL A 751 -5.73 12.45 -2.80
N LEU A 752 -6.18 11.48 -3.60
CA LEU A 752 -7.37 11.67 -4.43
C LEU A 752 -8.61 11.99 -3.58
N ALA A 753 -8.76 11.35 -2.42
CA ALA A 753 -9.87 11.63 -1.51
C ALA A 753 -9.79 13.05 -0.94
N GLY A 754 -8.57 13.52 -0.61
CA GLY A 754 -8.34 14.87 -0.11
C GLY A 754 -8.55 15.97 -1.15
N ILE A 755 -8.30 15.72 -2.44
CA ILE A 755 -8.66 16.66 -3.53
C ILE A 755 -10.18 16.88 -3.57
N GLY A 756 -10.96 15.83 -3.33
CA GLY A 756 -12.40 15.95 -3.02
C GLY A 756 -13.32 16.40 -4.16
N THR A 757 -12.82 16.63 -5.37
CA THR A 757 -13.63 16.97 -6.55
C THR A 757 -14.43 15.76 -7.04
N ASP A 758 -15.53 16.00 -7.78
CA ASP A 758 -16.35 14.92 -8.33
C ASP A 758 -15.55 14.02 -9.29
N VAL A 759 -14.59 14.60 -10.02
CA VAL A 759 -13.63 13.85 -10.83
C VAL A 759 -12.74 12.97 -9.95
N ALA A 760 -12.20 13.49 -8.83
CA ALA A 760 -11.39 12.70 -7.90
C ALA A 760 -12.18 11.52 -7.31
N LEU A 761 -13.41 11.75 -6.87
CA LEU A 761 -14.31 10.72 -6.38
C LEU A 761 -14.64 9.70 -7.47
N MET A 762 -14.89 10.12 -8.71
CA MET A 762 -15.18 9.23 -9.85
C MET A 762 -13.99 8.30 -10.11
N HIS A 763 -12.77 8.85 -10.11
CA HIS A 763 -11.55 8.08 -10.28
C HIS A 763 -11.35 7.08 -9.12
N LEU A 764 -11.60 7.48 -7.87
CA LEU A 764 -11.60 6.59 -6.71
C LEU A 764 -12.61 5.44 -6.86
N HIS A 765 -13.85 5.76 -7.25
CA HIS A 765 -14.88 4.76 -7.48
C HIS A 765 -14.48 3.79 -8.60
N GLY A 766 -13.97 4.30 -9.73
CA GLY A 766 -13.47 3.46 -10.83
C GLY A 766 -12.29 2.54 -10.43
N LEU A 767 -11.46 2.97 -9.48
CA LEU A 767 -10.35 2.15 -8.95
C LEU A 767 -10.86 0.97 -8.12
N THR A 768 -11.97 1.09 -7.37
CA THR A 768 -12.53 -0.02 -6.55
C THR A 768 -12.74 -1.30 -7.35
N LYS A 769 -13.19 -1.19 -8.60
CA LYS A 769 -13.52 -2.36 -9.44
C LYS A 769 -12.29 -2.99 -10.09
N ARG A 770 -11.29 -2.17 -10.44
CA ARG A 770 -10.12 -2.59 -11.25
C ARG A 770 -8.94 -3.08 -10.40
N LEU A 771 -8.90 -2.73 -9.12
CA LEU A 771 -7.83 -3.16 -8.22
C LEU A 771 -7.96 -4.66 -7.88
N LYS A 772 -6.88 -5.43 -8.07
CA LYS A 772 -6.86 -6.87 -7.72
C LYS A 772 -6.67 -7.12 -6.21
N PHE A 773 -6.15 -6.13 -5.48
CA PHE A 773 -5.74 -6.27 -4.07
C PHE A 773 -6.89 -6.00 -3.10
N LYS A 774 -7.26 -7.01 -2.29
CA LYS A 774 -8.38 -6.95 -1.32
C LYS A 774 -8.23 -5.81 -0.29
N GLY A 775 -7.05 -5.64 0.29
CA GLY A 775 -6.81 -4.58 1.29
C GLY A 775 -6.97 -3.16 0.74
N LEU A 776 -6.54 -2.94 -0.50
CA LEU A 776 -6.68 -1.62 -1.17
C LEU A 776 -8.14 -1.33 -1.52
N LYS A 777 -8.88 -2.34 -1.99
CA LYS A 777 -10.34 -2.24 -2.23
C LYS A 777 -11.09 -1.86 -0.96
N ALA A 778 -10.81 -2.53 0.16
CA ALA A 778 -11.44 -2.23 1.45
C ALA A 778 -11.18 -0.77 1.87
N ARG A 779 -9.94 -0.27 1.67
CA ARG A 779 -9.59 1.10 2.02
C ARG A 779 -10.28 2.15 1.15
N VAL A 780 -10.39 1.93 -0.16
CA VAL A 780 -11.16 2.83 -1.03
C VAL A 780 -12.64 2.81 -0.65
N GLN A 781 -13.19 1.64 -0.31
CA GLN A 781 -14.58 1.52 0.13
C GLN A 781 -14.84 2.26 1.44
N GLU A 782 -13.94 2.13 2.43
CA GLU A 782 -13.97 2.91 3.69
C GLU A 782 -13.98 4.41 3.37
N LYS A 783 -13.14 4.87 2.44
CA LYS A 783 -13.11 6.30 2.05
C LYS A 783 -14.34 6.79 1.32
N ILE A 784 -14.92 6.00 0.44
CA ILE A 784 -16.20 6.35 -0.18
C ILE A 784 -17.31 6.40 0.88
N GLN A 785 -17.28 5.52 1.88
CA GLN A 785 -18.22 5.54 2.99
C GLN A 785 -18.04 6.78 3.87
N ASP A 786 -16.80 7.13 4.23
CA ASP A 786 -16.49 8.33 5.00
C ASP A 786 -17.04 9.59 4.30
N VAL A 787 -16.70 9.78 3.02
CA VAL A 787 -17.16 10.95 2.23
C VAL A 787 -18.67 10.96 2.05
N ALA A 788 -19.30 9.80 1.87
CA ALA A 788 -20.75 9.71 1.76
C ALA A 788 -21.41 10.11 3.10
N ALA A 789 -20.89 9.62 4.22
CA ALA A 789 -21.39 9.93 5.56
C ALA A 789 -21.23 11.42 5.90
N GLU A 790 -20.08 12.04 5.58
CA GLU A 790 -19.85 13.48 5.73
C GLU A 790 -20.88 14.32 4.96
N ARG A 791 -21.37 13.82 3.82
CA ARG A 791 -22.40 14.49 3.00
C ARG A 791 -23.83 14.05 3.33
N GLY A 792 -24.05 13.20 4.33
CA GLY A 792 -25.37 12.65 4.66
C GLY A 792 -25.98 11.74 3.59
N LEU A 793 -25.14 11.14 2.73
CA LEU A 793 -25.54 10.30 1.61
C LEU A 793 -25.14 8.84 1.85
N THR A 794 -25.86 7.90 1.22
CA THR A 794 -25.36 6.54 1.06
C THR A 794 -24.30 6.47 -0.06
N PRO A 795 -23.39 5.49 -0.07
CA PRO A 795 -22.44 5.31 -1.17
C PRO A 795 -23.09 5.21 -2.56
N ALA A 796 -24.31 4.62 -2.63
CA ALA A 796 -25.08 4.54 -3.87
C ALA A 796 -25.64 5.90 -4.29
N GLN A 797 -26.13 6.71 -3.35
CA GLN A 797 -26.60 8.08 -3.64
C GLN A 797 -25.46 9.03 -4.03
N LEU A 798 -24.28 8.86 -3.42
CA LEU A 798 -23.08 9.60 -3.80
C LEU A 798 -22.69 9.25 -5.24
N ALA A 799 -22.66 7.96 -5.58
CA ALA A 799 -22.34 7.52 -6.94
C ALA A 799 -23.36 7.95 -8.01
N ASP A 800 -24.64 8.15 -7.67
CA ASP A 800 -25.62 8.76 -8.59
C ASP A 800 -25.29 10.21 -8.95
N ARG A 801 -24.76 10.97 -7.99
CA ARG A 801 -24.45 12.41 -8.13
C ARG A 801 -23.11 12.68 -8.82
N MET A 802 -22.27 11.66 -8.97
CA MET A 802 -20.91 11.78 -9.51
C MET A 802 -20.81 11.56 -11.01
N VAL A 803 -21.94 11.51 -11.73
CA VAL A 803 -21.93 11.34 -13.19
C VAL A 803 -21.54 12.68 -13.84
N PRO A 804 -20.44 12.75 -14.63
CA PRO A 804 -20.06 14.00 -15.29
C PRO A 804 -21.03 14.37 -16.41
N ASP A 805 -21.15 15.67 -16.68
CA ASP A 805 -21.86 16.19 -17.87
C ASP A 805 -21.06 15.99 -19.17
N PHE A 806 -19.77 15.66 -19.08
CA PHE A 806 -18.82 15.55 -20.19
C PHE A 806 -18.75 16.81 -21.09
N GLY A 807 -19.08 17.98 -20.54
CA GLY A 807 -19.16 19.24 -21.26
C GLY A 807 -20.31 19.30 -22.28
N LEU A 808 -21.35 18.49 -22.10
CA LEU A 808 -22.63 18.61 -22.81
C LEU A 808 -23.39 19.85 -22.32
N GLY A 809 -24.16 20.48 -23.20
CA GLY A 809 -25.07 21.55 -22.83
C GLY A 809 -26.24 21.05 -21.97
N PRO A 810 -27.02 21.97 -21.36
CA PRO A 810 -28.19 21.60 -20.55
C PRO A 810 -29.23 20.77 -21.31
N ASP A 811 -29.32 20.92 -22.63
CA ASP A 811 -30.15 20.15 -23.56
C ASP A 811 -29.60 18.73 -23.84
N GLY A 812 -28.38 18.44 -23.37
CA GLY A 812 -27.70 17.16 -23.57
C GLY A 812 -27.03 17.03 -24.94
N SER A 813 -26.80 18.15 -25.64
CA SER A 813 -26.11 18.19 -26.94
C SER A 813 -24.69 18.76 -26.81
N MET A 814 -23.83 18.48 -27.78
CA MET A 814 -22.53 19.13 -27.93
C MET A 814 -22.26 19.41 -29.40
N ILE A 815 -21.80 20.62 -29.70
CA ILE A 815 -21.43 21.02 -31.06
C ILE A 815 -19.92 20.89 -31.21
N LEU A 816 -19.49 20.20 -32.26
CA LEU A 816 -18.11 20.07 -32.68
C LEU A 816 -17.90 20.89 -33.94
N ASP A 817 -17.07 21.93 -33.82
CA ASP A 817 -16.91 22.93 -34.86
C ASP A 817 -15.69 22.61 -35.75
N TYR A 818 -15.92 22.50 -37.05
CA TYR A 818 -14.88 22.39 -38.07
C TYR A 818 -14.68 23.72 -38.83
N GLY A 819 -15.41 24.78 -38.47
CA GLY A 819 -15.47 26.06 -39.18
C GLY A 819 -16.72 26.12 -40.08
N PRO A 820 -16.62 25.75 -41.37
CA PRO A 820 -17.75 25.85 -42.31
C PRO A 820 -18.79 24.72 -42.19
N ARG A 821 -18.54 23.71 -41.34
CA ARG A 821 -19.48 22.64 -41.04
C ARG A 821 -19.46 22.36 -39.55
N ARG A 822 -20.63 22.09 -38.98
CA ARG A 822 -20.78 21.72 -37.57
C ARG A 822 -21.38 20.33 -37.43
N PHE A 823 -20.98 19.63 -36.37
CA PHE A 823 -21.50 18.31 -36.05
C PHE A 823 -22.12 18.33 -34.66
N VAL A 824 -23.33 17.79 -34.52
CA VAL A 824 -24.03 17.67 -33.24
C VAL A 824 -23.83 16.26 -32.70
N VAL A 825 -23.35 16.15 -31.47
CA VAL A 825 -23.18 14.87 -30.77
C VAL A 825 -24.53 14.39 -30.23
N GLY A 826 -24.86 13.13 -30.49
CA GLY A 826 -26.01 12.43 -29.90
C GLY A 826 -25.60 11.07 -29.32
N PHE A 827 -26.54 10.39 -28.65
CA PHE A 827 -26.30 9.15 -27.92
C PHE A 827 -27.33 8.08 -28.26
N ASP A 828 -26.87 6.85 -28.53
CA ASP A 828 -27.75 5.69 -28.69
C ASP A 828 -28.21 5.15 -27.33
N GLU A 829 -28.98 4.05 -27.34
CA GLU A 829 -29.58 3.43 -26.16
C GLU A 829 -28.54 2.84 -25.18
N GLN A 830 -27.31 2.56 -25.63
CA GLN A 830 -26.20 2.21 -24.75
C GLN A 830 -25.28 3.41 -24.44
N LEU A 831 -25.74 4.64 -24.70
CA LEU A 831 -24.98 5.90 -24.61
C LEU A 831 -23.67 5.90 -25.43
N ASN A 832 -23.58 5.13 -26.52
CA ASN A 832 -22.46 5.30 -27.43
C ASN A 832 -22.63 6.63 -28.19
N PRO A 833 -21.62 7.51 -28.17
CA PRO A 833 -21.72 8.78 -28.89
C PRO A 833 -21.69 8.56 -30.41
N TYR A 834 -22.62 9.19 -31.11
CA TYR A 834 -22.63 9.39 -32.56
C TYR A 834 -22.61 10.89 -32.87
N VAL A 835 -22.37 11.24 -34.14
CA VAL A 835 -22.50 12.62 -34.63
C VAL A 835 -23.49 12.69 -35.77
N SER A 836 -24.25 13.77 -35.83
CA SER A 836 -25.10 14.13 -36.96
C SER A 836 -24.50 15.34 -37.69
N ASP A 837 -24.54 15.33 -39.01
CA ASP A 837 -24.29 16.53 -39.83
C ASP A 837 -25.50 17.47 -39.86
N GLU A 838 -25.37 18.61 -40.52
CA GLU A 838 -26.42 19.64 -40.64
C GLU A 838 -27.69 19.13 -41.33
N ASP A 839 -27.57 18.06 -42.14
CA ASP A 839 -28.69 17.38 -42.80
C ASP A 839 -29.33 16.29 -41.92
N GLY A 840 -28.83 16.08 -40.70
CA GLY A 840 -29.35 15.10 -39.73
C GLY A 840 -28.83 13.67 -39.89
N THR A 841 -27.88 13.43 -40.80
CA THR A 841 -27.35 12.09 -41.08
C THR A 841 -26.43 11.61 -39.96
N ARG A 842 -26.81 10.51 -39.28
CA ARG A 842 -26.04 9.93 -38.16
C ARG A 842 -24.80 9.18 -38.64
N ARG A 843 -23.66 9.40 -37.98
CA ARG A 843 -22.37 8.74 -38.24
C ARG A 843 -21.69 8.32 -36.93
N LYS A 844 -21.09 7.12 -36.92
CA LYS A 844 -20.39 6.57 -35.74
C LYS A 844 -19.05 7.25 -35.44
N LEU A 845 -18.46 7.94 -36.41
CA LEU A 845 -17.15 8.59 -36.32
C LEU A 845 -17.26 9.98 -36.94
N LEU A 846 -16.49 10.94 -36.41
CA LEU A 846 -16.32 12.21 -37.09
C LEU A 846 -15.60 12.00 -38.43
N PRO A 847 -16.03 12.70 -39.49
CA PRO A 847 -15.28 12.77 -40.74
C PRO A 847 -13.85 13.27 -40.51
N ARG A 848 -12.91 12.82 -41.34
CA ARG A 848 -11.55 13.38 -41.36
C ARG A 848 -11.63 14.85 -41.81
N PRO A 849 -10.84 15.77 -41.22
CA PRO A 849 -10.75 17.15 -41.69
C PRO A 849 -10.37 17.18 -43.17
N GLY A 850 -11.16 17.88 -43.98
CA GLY A 850 -10.89 18.13 -45.40
C GLY A 850 -10.15 19.45 -45.61
N ALA A 851 -9.74 19.70 -46.85
CA ALA A 851 -8.97 20.90 -47.22
C ALA A 851 -9.71 22.24 -47.01
N LYS A 852 -11.04 22.20 -46.82
CA LYS A 852 -11.89 23.38 -46.57
C LYS A 852 -12.21 23.58 -45.08
N ASP A 853 -11.88 22.62 -44.22
CA ASP A 853 -12.15 22.71 -42.78
C ASP A 853 -11.02 23.51 -42.09
N ASP A 854 -11.32 24.12 -40.94
CA ASP A 854 -10.37 24.94 -40.20
C ASP A 854 -9.22 24.09 -39.63
N PRO A 855 -7.94 24.42 -39.92
CA PRO A 855 -6.79 23.61 -39.55
C PRO A 855 -6.49 23.61 -38.04
N LYS A 856 -7.07 24.53 -37.27
CA LYS A 856 -6.93 24.61 -35.81
C LYS A 856 -8.11 23.95 -35.10
N LEU A 857 -9.35 24.22 -35.53
CA LEU A 857 -10.55 23.73 -34.84
C LEU A 857 -10.82 22.24 -35.10
N ALA A 858 -10.60 21.75 -36.32
CA ALA A 858 -10.96 20.38 -36.69
C ALA A 858 -10.14 19.29 -35.95
N PRO A 859 -8.80 19.42 -35.76
CA PRO A 859 -8.05 18.48 -34.94
C PRO A 859 -8.47 18.48 -33.46
N VAL A 860 -8.78 19.66 -32.90
CA VAL A 860 -9.25 19.80 -31.52
C VAL A 860 -10.60 19.11 -31.34
N ALA A 861 -11.53 19.29 -32.29
CA ALA A 861 -12.82 18.62 -32.30
C ALA A 861 -12.69 17.08 -32.39
N GLN A 862 -11.79 16.55 -33.23
CA GLN A 862 -11.50 15.11 -33.28
C GLN A 862 -10.94 14.56 -31.96
N GLN A 863 -9.99 15.29 -31.35
CA GLN A 863 -9.41 14.89 -30.07
C GLN A 863 -10.48 14.89 -28.97
N ARG A 864 -11.33 15.92 -28.93
CA ARG A 864 -12.44 16.06 -27.98
C ARG A 864 -13.45 14.93 -28.12
N PHE A 865 -13.88 14.59 -29.33
CA PHE A 865 -14.82 13.48 -29.55
C PHE A 865 -14.21 12.12 -29.21
N THR A 866 -12.93 11.91 -29.51
CA THR A 866 -12.25 10.65 -29.19
C THR A 866 -12.12 10.46 -27.66
N ALA A 867 -11.81 11.53 -26.92
CA ALA A 867 -11.84 11.51 -25.47
C ALA A 867 -13.25 11.22 -24.94
N LEU A 868 -14.27 11.93 -25.46
CA LEU A 868 -15.67 11.73 -25.09
C LEU A 868 -16.12 10.27 -25.25
N LYS A 869 -15.87 9.62 -26.39
CA LYS A 869 -16.23 8.21 -26.61
C LYS A 869 -15.63 7.27 -25.58
N LYS A 870 -14.37 7.51 -25.21
CA LYS A 870 -13.66 6.66 -24.24
C LYS A 870 -14.21 6.84 -22.82
N GLU A 871 -14.50 8.08 -22.45
CA GLU A 871 -14.98 8.42 -21.11
C GLU A 871 -16.44 8.02 -20.90
N VAL A 872 -17.33 8.39 -21.83
CA VAL A 872 -18.76 8.06 -21.76
C VAL A 872 -18.98 6.56 -21.74
N ARG A 873 -18.29 5.77 -22.58
CA ARG A 873 -18.48 4.31 -22.62
C ARG A 873 -18.27 3.65 -21.25
N ALA A 874 -17.27 4.09 -20.50
CA ALA A 874 -16.98 3.52 -19.19
C ALA A 874 -18.06 3.86 -18.14
N VAL A 875 -18.68 5.04 -18.26
CA VAL A 875 -19.77 5.49 -17.39
C VAL A 875 -21.11 4.88 -17.81
N ALA A 876 -21.37 4.78 -19.11
CA ALA A 876 -22.58 4.21 -19.68
C ALA A 876 -22.83 2.76 -19.23
N GLU A 877 -21.84 1.88 -19.44
CA GLU A 877 -21.91 0.47 -19.03
C GLU A 877 -22.17 0.31 -17.52
N GLU A 878 -21.76 1.29 -16.71
CA GLU A 878 -22.02 1.32 -15.28
C GLU A 878 -23.45 1.77 -14.96
N GLN A 879 -23.88 2.91 -15.50
CA GLN A 879 -25.19 3.49 -15.16
C GLN A 879 -26.35 2.64 -15.66
N ILE A 880 -26.21 2.02 -16.84
CA ILE A 880 -27.18 1.04 -17.36
C ILE A 880 -27.35 -0.12 -16.37
N ARG A 881 -26.23 -0.70 -15.92
CA ARG A 881 -26.26 -1.80 -14.93
C ARG A 881 -26.87 -1.38 -13.60
N ARG A 882 -26.63 -0.14 -13.18
CA ARG A 882 -27.19 0.40 -11.92
C ARG A 882 -28.68 0.66 -12.00
N LEU A 883 -29.18 1.11 -13.15
CA LEU A 883 -30.62 1.28 -13.39
C LEU A 883 -31.34 -0.07 -13.48
N GLU A 884 -30.74 -1.07 -14.13
CA GLU A 884 -31.27 -2.44 -14.13
C GLU A 884 -31.29 -3.03 -12.70
N ALA A 885 -30.21 -2.86 -11.94
CA ALA A 885 -30.17 -3.25 -10.54
C ALA A 885 -31.22 -2.50 -9.71
N ALA A 886 -31.43 -1.20 -9.95
CA ALA A 886 -32.44 -0.40 -9.26
C ALA A 886 -33.86 -0.87 -9.56
N MET A 887 -34.15 -1.33 -10.79
CA MET A 887 -35.42 -1.96 -11.16
C MET A 887 -35.63 -3.24 -10.35
N THR A 888 -34.64 -4.14 -10.35
CA THR A 888 -34.75 -5.47 -9.70
C THR A 888 -34.75 -5.39 -8.17
N ASP A 889 -33.99 -4.48 -7.59
CA ASP A 889 -33.90 -4.26 -6.14
C ASP A 889 -34.94 -3.23 -5.64
N ARG A 890 -35.83 -2.75 -6.52
CA ARG A 890 -36.87 -1.74 -6.25
C ARG A 890 -36.36 -0.50 -5.51
N ARG A 891 -35.19 0.00 -5.90
CA ARG A 891 -34.67 1.27 -5.39
C ARG A 891 -35.59 2.42 -5.80
N ARG A 892 -35.75 3.39 -4.90
CA ARG A 892 -36.58 4.59 -5.11
C ARG A 892 -35.80 5.88 -4.85
N TRP A 893 -36.20 6.93 -5.56
CA TRP A 893 -35.71 8.30 -5.42
C TRP A 893 -36.86 9.23 -5.06
N SER A 894 -36.54 10.37 -4.45
CA SER A 894 -37.50 11.47 -4.35
C SER A 894 -37.76 12.11 -5.72
N PRO A 895 -38.89 12.82 -5.91
CA PRO A 895 -39.18 13.56 -7.14
C PRO A 895 -38.09 14.56 -7.53
N ALA A 896 -37.52 15.27 -6.55
CA ALA A 896 -36.40 16.20 -6.77
C ALA A 896 -35.15 15.46 -7.26
N GLU A 897 -34.77 14.35 -6.60
CA GLU A 897 -33.64 13.53 -7.05
C GLU A 897 -33.85 12.96 -8.46
N PHE A 898 -35.07 12.52 -8.79
CA PHE A 898 -35.37 12.04 -10.13
C PHE A 898 -35.16 13.13 -11.20
N ARG A 899 -35.65 14.34 -10.91
CA ARG A 899 -35.47 15.50 -11.80
C ARG A 899 -34.00 15.83 -11.99
N ASP A 900 -33.23 15.98 -10.92
CA ASP A 900 -31.85 16.44 -10.98
C ASP A 900 -30.90 15.38 -11.55
N LEU A 901 -31.05 14.12 -11.14
CA LEU A 901 -30.13 13.04 -11.49
C LEU A 901 -30.41 12.46 -12.88
N PHE A 902 -31.67 12.47 -13.33
CA PHE A 902 -32.07 11.80 -14.57
C PHE A 902 -32.67 12.75 -15.59
N ALA A 903 -33.76 13.45 -15.26
CA ALA A 903 -34.50 14.22 -16.27
C ALA A 903 -33.74 15.46 -16.76
N ALA A 904 -33.07 16.18 -15.86
CA ALA A 904 -32.31 17.40 -16.16
C ALA A 904 -30.85 17.13 -16.53
N HIS A 905 -30.34 15.94 -16.18
CA HIS A 905 -28.92 15.62 -16.35
C HIS A 905 -28.53 15.52 -17.84
N PRO A 906 -27.51 16.25 -18.32
CA PRO A 906 -27.14 16.32 -19.75
C PRO A 906 -26.89 14.97 -20.44
N LEU A 907 -26.25 14.02 -19.74
CA LEU A 907 -26.05 12.65 -20.24
C LEU A 907 -27.18 11.67 -19.90
N LEU A 908 -27.59 11.58 -18.63
CA LEU A 908 -28.46 10.49 -18.15
C LEU A 908 -29.91 10.59 -18.66
N TRP A 909 -30.38 11.77 -19.06
CA TRP A 909 -31.72 11.91 -19.61
C TRP A 909 -31.92 11.04 -20.87
N HIS A 910 -30.85 10.84 -21.67
CA HIS A 910 -30.86 10.00 -22.87
C HIS A 910 -31.17 8.53 -22.54
N ILE A 911 -30.80 8.03 -21.35
CA ILE A 911 -31.23 6.71 -20.87
C ILE A 911 -32.61 6.81 -20.22
N ALA A 912 -32.85 7.83 -19.40
CA ALA A 912 -34.08 7.94 -18.61
C ALA A 912 -35.35 7.98 -19.48
N ARG A 913 -35.30 8.63 -20.65
CA ARG A 913 -36.39 8.66 -21.64
C ARG A 913 -36.69 7.31 -22.31
N ARG A 914 -35.78 6.34 -22.19
CA ARG A 914 -35.89 4.99 -22.77
C ARG A 914 -36.31 3.96 -21.73
N LEU A 915 -36.84 4.40 -20.59
CA LEU A 915 -37.33 3.55 -19.52
C LEU A 915 -38.74 3.97 -19.11
N VAL A 916 -39.52 2.99 -18.66
CA VAL A 916 -40.78 3.24 -17.95
C VAL A 916 -40.48 3.40 -16.47
N TRP A 917 -40.97 4.48 -15.88
CA TRP A 917 -40.81 4.81 -14.47
C TRP A 917 -42.10 4.57 -13.71
N LEU A 918 -41.99 4.35 -12.41
CA LEU A 918 -43.09 4.09 -11.49
C LEU A 918 -43.05 5.15 -10.39
N ALA A 919 -44.17 5.85 -10.19
CA ALA A 919 -44.40 6.73 -9.06
C ALA A 919 -45.29 6.02 -8.03
N GLU A 920 -44.78 5.83 -6.81
CA GLU A 920 -45.49 5.24 -5.68
C GLU A 920 -45.86 6.33 -4.67
N ASP A 921 -47.15 6.50 -4.36
CA ASP A 921 -47.63 7.47 -3.37
C ASP A 921 -48.87 6.92 -2.63
N GLY A 922 -48.85 6.93 -1.30
CA GLY A 922 -49.98 6.51 -0.46
C GLY A 922 -50.51 5.09 -0.75
N GLY A 923 -49.66 4.17 -1.21
CA GLY A 923 -50.05 2.80 -1.58
C GLY A 923 -50.64 2.64 -3.00
N LYS A 924 -50.70 3.73 -3.78
CA LYS A 924 -51.02 3.70 -5.21
C LYS A 924 -49.73 3.79 -6.02
N SER A 925 -49.71 3.14 -7.18
CA SER A 925 -48.60 3.19 -8.13
C SER A 925 -49.10 3.60 -9.51
N ALA A 926 -48.39 4.50 -10.18
CA ALA A 926 -48.68 4.92 -11.54
C ALA A 926 -47.40 4.94 -12.38
N ALA A 927 -47.47 4.38 -13.59
CA ALA A 927 -46.35 4.33 -14.52
C ALA A 927 -46.33 5.57 -15.43
N PHE A 928 -45.14 6.03 -15.80
CA PHE A 928 -44.94 7.18 -16.68
C PHE A 928 -43.63 7.06 -17.48
N ARG A 929 -43.50 7.83 -18.55
CA ARG A 929 -42.27 8.00 -19.35
C ARG A 929 -41.83 9.47 -19.37
N LEU A 930 -40.59 9.71 -19.76
CA LEU A 930 -40.04 11.04 -20.03
C LEU A 930 -40.06 11.28 -21.55
N ALA A 931 -40.78 12.31 -22.01
CA ALA A 931 -40.90 12.68 -23.42
C ALA A 931 -39.67 13.47 -23.94
N GLU A 932 -39.61 13.72 -25.25
CA GLU A 932 -38.52 14.42 -25.94
C GLU A 932 -38.25 15.82 -25.38
N ASP A 933 -39.30 16.52 -24.96
CA ASP A 933 -39.27 17.86 -24.36
C ASP A 933 -39.03 17.83 -22.84
N ARG A 934 -38.74 16.64 -22.28
CA ARG A 934 -38.57 16.36 -20.85
C ARG A 934 -39.83 16.52 -20.01
N SER A 935 -41.01 16.61 -20.62
CA SER A 935 -42.28 16.45 -19.91
C SER A 935 -42.51 14.98 -19.52
N LEU A 936 -43.37 14.76 -18.53
CA LEU A 936 -43.76 13.41 -18.11
C LEU A 936 -45.11 13.06 -18.74
N ALA A 937 -45.22 11.85 -19.28
CA ALA A 937 -46.43 11.35 -19.91
C ALA A 937 -46.79 9.96 -19.40
N ASP A 938 -48.09 9.65 -19.31
CA ASP A 938 -48.56 8.30 -19.06
C ASP A 938 -48.59 7.46 -20.36
N VAL A 939 -49.17 6.27 -20.29
CA VAL A 939 -49.24 5.32 -21.42
C VAL A 939 -50.16 5.81 -22.54
N ASP A 940 -51.10 6.70 -22.24
CA ASP A 940 -52.07 7.25 -23.19
C ASP A 940 -51.59 8.64 -23.72
N ASP A 941 -50.30 8.95 -23.52
CA ASP A 941 -49.64 10.23 -23.83
C ASP A 941 -50.25 11.47 -23.14
N ALA A 942 -51.00 11.27 -22.06
CA ALA A 942 -51.51 12.37 -21.25
C ALA A 942 -50.44 12.91 -20.28
N VAL A 943 -50.49 14.21 -20.00
CA VAL A 943 -49.54 14.88 -19.10
C VAL A 943 -49.60 14.26 -17.70
N PHE A 944 -48.48 13.72 -17.25
CA PHE A 944 -48.33 13.10 -15.95
C PHE A 944 -47.75 14.08 -14.93
N THR A 945 -48.43 14.29 -13.81
CA THR A 945 -47.93 15.16 -12.73
C THR A 945 -47.39 14.32 -11.57
N LEU A 946 -46.12 14.52 -11.24
CA LEU A 946 -45.45 13.80 -10.16
C LEU A 946 -45.66 14.50 -8.82
N ALA A 947 -46.33 13.84 -7.87
CA ALA A 947 -46.55 14.37 -6.52
C ALA A 947 -45.22 14.46 -5.75
N GLU A 948 -45.01 15.53 -4.98
CA GLU A 948 -43.77 15.74 -4.20
C GLU A 948 -43.59 14.71 -3.06
N SER A 949 -44.69 14.08 -2.60
CA SER A 949 -44.65 12.95 -1.65
C SER A 949 -44.24 11.62 -2.28
N ALA A 950 -44.30 11.50 -3.61
CA ALA A 950 -44.10 10.24 -4.31
C ALA A 950 -42.68 9.67 -4.14
N ARG A 951 -42.53 8.40 -4.49
CA ARG A 951 -41.26 7.70 -4.62
C ARG A 951 -41.15 7.18 -6.04
N VAL A 952 -40.12 7.62 -6.75
CA VAL A 952 -39.91 7.29 -8.16
C VAL A 952 -38.94 6.12 -8.27
N GLY A 953 -39.22 5.14 -9.11
CA GLY A 953 -38.29 4.05 -9.44
C GLY A 953 -38.45 3.59 -10.89
N VAL A 954 -37.52 2.76 -11.36
CA VAL A 954 -37.70 2.08 -12.66
C VAL A 954 -38.75 1.00 -12.49
N ALA A 955 -39.76 0.96 -13.37
CA ALA A 955 -40.86 0.00 -13.28
C ALA A 955 -40.38 -1.42 -13.63
N HIS A 956 -40.74 -2.42 -12.82
CA HIS A 956 -40.61 -3.82 -13.20
C HIS A 956 -41.85 -4.26 -14.00
N PRO A 957 -41.79 -5.24 -14.93
CA PRO A 957 -42.97 -5.70 -15.67
C PRO A 957 -44.18 -6.06 -14.80
N LEU A 958 -43.93 -6.70 -13.66
CA LEU A 958 -44.96 -7.01 -12.65
C LEU A 958 -45.68 -5.78 -12.09
N ASP A 959 -45.05 -4.61 -12.09
CA ASP A 959 -45.67 -3.36 -11.63
C ASP A 959 -46.61 -2.77 -12.70
N LEU A 960 -46.41 -3.14 -13.97
CA LEU A 960 -47.22 -2.66 -15.10
C LEU A 960 -48.49 -3.49 -15.31
N GLY A 961 -48.49 -4.75 -14.86
CA GLY A 961 -49.65 -5.63 -14.90
C GLY A 961 -50.25 -5.74 -16.30
N ASP A 962 -51.57 -5.58 -16.39
CA ASP A 962 -52.32 -5.70 -17.65
C ASP A 962 -51.96 -4.61 -18.69
N ARG A 963 -51.35 -3.48 -18.27
CA ARG A 963 -50.93 -2.39 -19.15
C ARG A 963 -49.53 -2.59 -19.75
N LEU A 964 -48.84 -3.71 -19.45
CA LEU A 964 -47.50 -3.99 -20.00
C LEU A 964 -47.49 -3.96 -21.54
N GLY A 965 -48.51 -4.55 -22.18
CA GLY A 965 -48.62 -4.57 -23.64
C GLY A 965 -48.74 -3.18 -24.26
N ASP A 966 -49.50 -2.29 -23.63
CA ASP A 966 -49.68 -0.91 -24.10
C ASP A 966 -48.37 -0.11 -24.00
N TRP A 967 -47.60 -0.31 -22.92
CA TRP A 967 -46.27 0.28 -22.78
C TRP A 967 -45.30 -0.23 -23.84
N SER A 968 -45.31 -1.53 -24.14
CA SER A 968 -44.50 -2.11 -25.21
C SER A 968 -44.84 -1.53 -26.58
N GLN A 969 -46.13 -1.33 -26.87
CA GLN A 969 -46.58 -0.70 -28.11
C GLN A 969 -46.13 0.77 -28.19
N ALA A 970 -46.33 1.54 -27.12
CA ALA A 970 -45.91 2.95 -27.08
C ALA A 970 -44.41 3.10 -27.34
N PHE A 971 -43.57 2.26 -26.73
CA PHE A 971 -42.12 2.32 -26.96
C PHE A 971 -41.71 1.93 -28.38
N GLN A 972 -42.43 1.02 -29.02
CA GLN A 972 -42.22 0.67 -30.43
C GLN A 972 -42.63 1.82 -31.37
N ASP A 973 -43.76 2.48 -31.10
CA ASP A 973 -44.28 3.60 -31.91
C ASP A 973 -43.32 4.80 -31.92
N TYR A 974 -42.64 5.06 -30.80
CA TYR A 974 -41.61 6.10 -30.67
C TYR A 974 -40.18 5.63 -31.02
N GLU A 975 -40.02 4.39 -31.52
CA GLU A 975 -38.72 3.76 -31.84
C GLU A 975 -37.71 3.80 -30.67
N LEU A 976 -38.20 3.68 -29.43
CA LEU A 976 -37.40 3.77 -28.21
C LEU A 976 -36.84 2.39 -27.83
N MET A 977 -35.61 2.12 -28.25
CA MET A 977 -34.87 0.94 -27.82
C MET A 977 -34.48 1.04 -26.33
N GLN A 978 -34.76 0.00 -25.54
CA GLN A 978 -34.43 -0.01 -24.12
C GLN A 978 -32.95 -0.34 -23.86
N PRO A 979 -32.31 0.29 -22.85
CA PRO A 979 -30.90 0.06 -22.52
C PRO A 979 -30.62 -1.34 -21.94
N PHE A 980 -31.65 -2.01 -21.42
CA PHE A 980 -31.66 -3.38 -20.91
C PHE A 980 -33.09 -3.92 -21.05
N GLU A 981 -33.26 -5.24 -20.92
CA GLU A 981 -34.59 -5.87 -20.93
C GLU A 981 -35.40 -5.38 -19.73
N GLN A 982 -36.27 -4.40 -19.95
CA GLN A 982 -37.28 -3.95 -19.00
C GLN A 982 -38.64 -4.51 -19.41
N LEU A 983 -39.24 -4.09 -20.53
CA LEU A 983 -40.59 -4.49 -20.94
C LEU A 983 -40.66 -5.93 -21.45
N ASP A 984 -39.63 -6.37 -22.18
CA ASP A 984 -39.50 -7.75 -22.68
C ASP A 984 -38.92 -8.71 -21.64
N ARG A 985 -38.69 -8.24 -20.40
CA ARG A 985 -38.07 -9.06 -19.36
C ARG A 985 -39.00 -10.20 -18.95
N THR A 986 -38.49 -11.42 -19.03
CA THR A 986 -39.27 -12.61 -18.67
C THR A 986 -39.59 -12.62 -17.18
N VAL A 987 -40.89 -12.75 -16.85
CA VAL A 987 -41.38 -12.83 -15.48
C VAL A 987 -41.61 -14.28 -15.09
N HIS A 988 -40.96 -14.70 -14.01
CA HIS A 988 -41.23 -15.98 -13.35
C HIS A 988 -42.09 -15.78 -12.09
N ALA A 989 -43.02 -16.70 -11.84
CA ALA A 989 -43.86 -16.70 -10.65
C ALA A 989 -43.60 -17.95 -9.79
N LEU A 990 -43.82 -17.80 -8.48
CA LEU A 990 -43.91 -18.93 -7.55
C LEU A 990 -45.29 -19.59 -7.71
N THR A 991 -45.36 -20.92 -7.64
CA THR A 991 -46.66 -21.60 -7.55
C THR A 991 -47.32 -21.31 -6.19
N PRO A 992 -48.64 -21.49 -6.04
CA PRO A 992 -49.32 -21.36 -4.74
C PRO A 992 -48.66 -22.20 -3.64
N GLU A 993 -48.25 -23.43 -3.95
CA GLU A 993 -47.58 -24.34 -3.02
C GLU A 993 -46.16 -23.87 -2.66
N GLU A 994 -45.42 -23.31 -3.62
CA GLU A 994 -44.08 -22.77 -3.37
C GLU A 994 -44.12 -21.54 -2.46
N ARG A 995 -45.17 -20.71 -2.56
CA ARG A 995 -45.34 -19.55 -1.67
C ARG A 995 -45.50 -19.94 -0.20
N GLU A 996 -46.20 -21.04 0.07
CA GLU A 996 -46.39 -21.55 1.44
C GLU A 996 -45.20 -22.38 1.92
N SER A 997 -44.35 -22.86 1.01
CA SER A 997 -43.18 -23.66 1.32
C SER A 997 -42.03 -22.81 1.88
N THR A 998 -41.24 -23.42 2.77
CA THR A 998 -39.96 -22.87 3.27
C THR A 998 -38.76 -23.27 2.41
N ARG A 999 -38.98 -24.08 1.36
CA ARG A 999 -37.96 -24.58 0.42
C ARG A 999 -38.44 -24.58 -1.02
N LEU A 1000 -37.56 -24.22 -1.96
CA LEU A 1000 -37.79 -24.40 -3.40
C LEU A 1000 -37.19 -25.72 -3.90
N LYS A 1001 -37.92 -26.81 -3.68
CA LYS A 1001 -37.47 -28.17 -4.03
C LYS A 1001 -37.11 -28.37 -5.50
N ARG A 1002 -37.72 -27.61 -6.42
CA ARG A 1002 -37.46 -27.74 -7.86
C ARG A 1002 -36.03 -27.39 -8.27
N PHE A 1003 -35.28 -26.68 -7.42
CA PHE A 1003 -33.88 -26.32 -7.67
C PHE A 1003 -32.90 -27.09 -6.81
N GLU A 1004 -33.33 -28.10 -6.06
CA GLU A 1004 -32.47 -28.90 -5.19
C GLU A 1004 -31.96 -30.15 -5.91
N GLY A 1005 -30.70 -30.52 -5.67
CA GLY A 1005 -30.03 -31.66 -6.31
C GLY A 1005 -29.51 -31.38 -7.74
N LEU A 1006 -29.69 -30.16 -8.24
CA LEU A 1006 -29.28 -29.77 -9.59
C LEU A 1006 -27.78 -29.44 -9.65
N ASP A 1007 -27.16 -29.74 -10.79
CA ASP A 1007 -25.75 -29.43 -11.03
C ASP A 1007 -25.56 -27.93 -11.34
N VAL A 1008 -24.56 -27.34 -10.71
CA VAL A 1008 -24.13 -25.96 -10.87
C VAL A 1008 -22.76 -25.97 -11.54
N PRO A 1009 -22.68 -25.61 -12.84
CA PRO A 1009 -21.40 -25.49 -13.53
C PRO A 1009 -20.54 -24.38 -12.92
N SER A 1010 -19.28 -24.69 -12.57
CA SER A 1010 -18.33 -23.75 -11.97
C SER A 1010 -18.17 -22.44 -12.78
N GLY A 1011 -18.36 -22.50 -14.10
CA GLY A 1011 -18.29 -21.35 -15.01
C GLY A 1011 -19.46 -20.35 -14.91
N ARG A 1012 -20.61 -20.73 -14.30
CA ARG A 1012 -21.79 -19.87 -14.17
C ARG A 1012 -21.82 -19.07 -12.85
N MET A 1013 -20.98 -19.44 -11.88
CA MET A 1013 -20.85 -18.74 -10.59
C MET A 1013 -20.50 -17.23 -10.70
N PRO A 1014 -19.68 -16.76 -11.64
CA PRO A 1014 -19.46 -15.32 -11.85
C PRO A 1014 -20.72 -14.56 -12.29
N GLY A 1015 -21.66 -15.22 -13.00
CA GLY A 1015 -22.92 -14.64 -13.47
C GLY A 1015 -23.84 -14.24 -12.31
N LEU A 1016 -23.98 -15.11 -11.31
CA LEU A 1016 -24.75 -14.84 -10.10
C LEU A 1016 -24.31 -13.55 -9.38
N ARG A 1017 -22.99 -13.32 -9.29
CA ARG A 1017 -22.45 -12.09 -8.66
C ARG A 1017 -22.89 -10.82 -9.38
N ARG A 1018 -23.13 -10.88 -10.70
CA ARG A 1018 -23.66 -9.74 -11.47
C ARG A 1018 -25.13 -9.47 -11.15
N ARG A 1019 -25.89 -10.49 -10.73
CA ARG A 1019 -27.31 -10.43 -10.36
C ARG A 1019 -27.54 -10.24 -8.84
N GLY A 1020 -26.58 -9.61 -8.15
CA GLY A 1020 -26.71 -9.25 -6.73
C GLY A 1020 -26.45 -10.38 -5.72
N TRP A 1021 -26.09 -11.59 -6.17
CA TRP A 1021 -25.75 -12.70 -5.27
C TRP A 1021 -24.33 -12.55 -4.69
N ARG A 1022 -24.17 -12.93 -3.43
CA ARG A 1022 -22.89 -12.95 -2.72
C ARG A 1022 -22.57 -14.39 -2.30
N ARG A 1023 -21.28 -14.68 -2.17
CA ARG A 1023 -20.80 -15.90 -1.51
C ARG A 1023 -20.23 -15.52 -0.14
N HIS A 1024 -20.24 -16.45 0.79
CA HIS A 1024 -19.41 -16.36 1.97
C HIS A 1024 -17.91 -16.37 1.54
N ASP A 1025 -17.04 -15.63 2.22
CA ASP A 1025 -15.71 -15.26 1.73
C ASP A 1025 -14.80 -16.46 1.37
N ASP A 1026 -13.99 -16.31 0.30
CA ASP A 1026 -12.98 -17.31 -0.10
C ASP A 1026 -11.86 -17.40 0.95
N HIS A 1027 -11.95 -18.39 1.84
CA HIS A 1027 -10.91 -18.74 2.83
C HIS A 1027 -9.95 -19.82 2.28
N GLY A 1028 -9.14 -19.46 1.28
CA GLY A 1028 -8.06 -20.34 0.81
C GLY A 1028 -8.53 -21.60 0.08
N VAL A 1029 -8.08 -22.79 0.52
CA VAL A 1029 -8.17 -24.09 -0.19
C VAL A 1029 -9.61 -24.65 -0.26
N TYR A 1030 -10.57 -24.02 0.41
CA TYR A 1030 -11.98 -24.41 0.45
C TYR A 1030 -12.86 -23.32 -0.16
N LEU A 1031 -13.69 -23.69 -1.14
CA LEU A 1031 -14.80 -22.85 -1.61
C LEU A 1031 -16.00 -23.09 -0.70
N ASP A 1032 -16.45 -22.06 0.01
CA ASP A 1032 -17.65 -22.14 0.85
C ASP A 1032 -18.88 -22.58 0.05
N GLY A 1033 -19.68 -23.44 0.68
CA GLY A 1033 -20.83 -24.12 0.08
C GLY A 1033 -22.09 -23.29 -0.09
N CYS A 1034 -22.12 -21.99 0.21
CA CYS A 1034 -23.37 -21.21 0.14
C CYS A 1034 -23.27 -19.91 -0.68
N ALA A 1035 -24.36 -19.57 -1.36
CA ALA A 1035 -24.58 -18.29 -2.03
C ALA A 1035 -25.90 -17.68 -1.55
N TYR A 1036 -25.96 -16.36 -1.41
CA TYR A 1036 -27.15 -15.67 -0.91
C TYR A 1036 -27.41 -14.35 -1.63
N ARG A 1037 -28.68 -13.96 -1.73
CA ARG A 1037 -29.13 -12.65 -2.22
C ARG A 1037 -30.05 -12.02 -1.19
N GLN A 1038 -29.80 -10.74 -0.88
CA GLN A 1038 -30.72 -9.95 -0.06
C GLN A 1038 -31.90 -9.52 -0.95
N VAL A 1039 -33.13 -9.82 -0.52
CA VAL A 1039 -34.36 -9.55 -1.29
C VAL A 1039 -35.25 -8.49 -0.63
N ALA A 1040 -35.04 -8.22 0.66
CA ALA A 1040 -35.62 -7.10 1.40
C ALA A 1040 -34.72 -6.76 2.62
N PRO A 1041 -34.97 -5.66 3.35
CA PRO A 1041 -34.32 -5.44 4.65
C PRO A 1041 -34.49 -6.67 5.55
N ASP A 1042 -33.38 -7.23 6.03
CA ASP A 1042 -33.36 -8.46 6.85
C ASP A 1042 -34.01 -9.70 6.23
N LEU A 1043 -34.11 -9.79 4.90
CA LEU A 1043 -34.63 -10.96 4.20
C LEU A 1043 -33.67 -11.43 3.10
N TYR A 1044 -33.29 -12.70 3.14
CA TYR A 1044 -32.31 -13.31 2.24
C TYR A 1044 -32.85 -14.61 1.66
N VAL A 1045 -32.64 -14.80 0.36
CA VAL A 1045 -32.73 -16.13 -0.26
C VAL A 1045 -31.33 -16.72 -0.26
N VAL A 1046 -31.21 -17.95 0.25
CA VAL A 1046 -29.95 -18.68 0.38
C VAL A 1046 -30.01 -19.96 -0.45
N VAL A 1047 -28.92 -20.24 -1.15
CA VAL A 1047 -28.69 -21.45 -1.94
C VAL A 1047 -27.47 -22.15 -1.36
N ASP A 1048 -27.72 -23.25 -0.67
CA ASP A 1048 -26.69 -24.16 -0.19
C ASP A 1048 -26.28 -25.13 -1.30
N MET A 1049 -25.00 -25.46 -1.33
CA MET A 1049 -24.33 -26.24 -2.35
C MET A 1049 -23.29 -27.17 -1.73
N THR A 1050 -22.98 -28.28 -2.39
CA THR A 1050 -21.92 -29.20 -1.95
C THR A 1050 -20.55 -28.51 -1.96
N PRO A 1051 -19.74 -28.63 -0.89
CA PRO A 1051 -18.39 -28.07 -0.86
C PRO A 1051 -17.46 -28.78 -1.85
N VAL A 1052 -16.48 -28.04 -2.40
CA VAL A 1052 -15.46 -28.59 -3.33
C VAL A 1052 -14.06 -28.23 -2.81
N VAL A 1053 -13.16 -29.22 -2.78
CA VAL A 1053 -11.76 -29.09 -2.37
C VAL A 1053 -10.87 -29.15 -3.62
N GLY A 1054 -10.00 -28.15 -3.85
CA GLY A 1054 -9.04 -28.18 -4.96
C GLY A 1054 -8.26 -26.88 -5.18
N SER A 1055 -7.03 -26.99 -5.69
CA SER A 1055 -6.19 -25.86 -6.13
C SER A 1055 -6.64 -25.34 -7.50
N THR A 1056 -6.48 -24.03 -7.73
CA THR A 1056 -6.85 -23.28 -8.94
C THR A 1056 -6.68 -24.04 -10.26
N GLY A 1057 -7.79 -24.35 -10.94
CA GLY A 1057 -7.80 -24.73 -12.36
C GLY A 1057 -8.88 -25.72 -12.81
N THR A 1058 -9.40 -26.57 -11.93
CA THR A 1058 -10.36 -27.65 -12.29
C THR A 1058 -11.43 -27.84 -11.21
N TYR A 1059 -12.35 -26.88 -11.08
CA TYR A 1059 -13.49 -27.02 -10.17
C TYR A 1059 -14.55 -27.97 -10.76
N ARG A 1060 -14.80 -29.12 -10.11
CA ARG A 1060 -15.96 -29.99 -10.41
C ARG A 1060 -17.28 -29.22 -10.18
N ASN A 1061 -18.33 -29.59 -10.91
CA ASN A 1061 -19.68 -29.02 -10.71
C ASN A 1061 -20.12 -29.20 -9.25
N GLN A 1062 -20.73 -28.16 -8.67
CA GLN A 1062 -21.36 -28.24 -7.34
C GLN A 1062 -22.80 -28.72 -7.51
N LYS A 1063 -23.42 -29.32 -6.49
CA LYS A 1063 -24.86 -29.57 -6.49
C LYS A 1063 -25.55 -28.64 -5.50
N THR A 1064 -26.68 -28.05 -5.88
CA THR A 1064 -27.56 -27.36 -4.93
C THR A 1064 -28.13 -28.37 -3.94
N THR A 1065 -28.18 -28.04 -2.65
CA THR A 1065 -28.72 -28.91 -1.60
C THR A 1065 -30.01 -28.34 -1.01
N HIS A 1066 -30.04 -27.05 -0.68
CA HIS A 1066 -31.18 -26.38 -0.08
C HIS A 1066 -31.34 -24.99 -0.69
N VAL A 1067 -32.58 -24.61 -1.01
CA VAL A 1067 -32.93 -23.23 -1.39
C VAL A 1067 -34.01 -22.72 -0.46
N TRP A 1068 -33.69 -21.74 0.39
CA TRP A 1068 -34.53 -21.34 1.52
C TRP A 1068 -34.48 -19.83 1.78
N VAL A 1069 -35.46 -19.32 2.54
CA VAL A 1069 -35.55 -17.92 2.95
C VAL A 1069 -35.19 -17.78 4.43
N GLY A 1070 -34.30 -16.84 4.74
CA GLY A 1070 -33.86 -16.59 6.11
C GLY A 1070 -33.71 -15.10 6.42
N ARG A 1071 -33.70 -14.76 7.72
CA ARG A 1071 -33.43 -13.38 8.15
C ARG A 1071 -31.94 -12.99 8.09
N ARG A 1072 -31.06 -13.97 7.91
CA ARG A 1072 -29.60 -13.81 7.83
C ARG A 1072 -29.02 -14.88 6.91
N PRO A 1073 -27.92 -14.59 6.19
CA PRO A 1073 -27.23 -15.59 5.37
C PRO A 1073 -26.46 -16.62 6.23
N GLY A 1074 -26.27 -17.82 5.67
CA GLY A 1074 -25.46 -18.92 6.21
C GLY A 1074 -26.11 -20.27 5.89
N ASP A 1075 -25.71 -21.34 6.58
CA ASP A 1075 -26.17 -22.69 6.23
C ASP A 1075 -27.61 -22.97 6.66
N TYR A 1076 -28.30 -23.84 5.91
CA TYR A 1076 -29.61 -24.37 6.29
C TYR A 1076 -29.53 -25.19 7.59
N ASP A 1077 -30.03 -24.61 8.68
CA ASP A 1077 -30.19 -25.28 9.97
C ASP A 1077 -31.56 -24.86 10.56
N PRO A 1078 -32.63 -25.64 10.33
CA PRO A 1078 -33.97 -25.27 10.78
C PRO A 1078 -34.11 -25.23 12.31
N ALA A 1079 -33.20 -25.86 13.07
CA ALA A 1079 -33.23 -25.83 14.53
C ALA A 1079 -32.62 -24.53 15.09
N ARG A 1080 -31.58 -24.00 14.44
CA ARG A 1080 -30.94 -22.72 14.83
C ARG A 1080 -31.51 -21.51 14.11
N ARG A 1081 -32.09 -21.71 12.92
CA ARG A 1081 -32.55 -20.68 11.98
C ARG A 1081 -33.81 -21.17 11.27
N PRO A 1082 -35.00 -21.00 11.88
CA PRO A 1082 -36.24 -21.43 11.24
C PRO A 1082 -36.42 -20.70 9.90
N PRO A 1083 -36.53 -21.43 8.78
CA PRO A 1083 -36.70 -20.82 7.46
C PRO A 1083 -38.09 -20.20 7.34
N LEU A 1084 -38.20 -19.14 6.55
CA LEU A 1084 -39.44 -18.42 6.27
C LEU A 1084 -40.11 -18.96 4.99
N PRO A 1085 -41.44 -18.80 4.85
CA PRO A 1085 -42.13 -19.09 3.58
C PRO A 1085 -41.62 -18.21 2.44
N PHE A 1086 -41.57 -18.73 1.22
CA PHE A 1086 -41.19 -17.94 0.03
C PHE A 1086 -42.21 -16.85 -0.31
N GLY A 1087 -43.44 -16.94 0.21
CA GLY A 1087 -44.46 -15.89 0.11
C GLY A 1087 -44.06 -14.56 0.79
N GLU A 1088 -43.09 -14.57 1.70
CA GLU A 1088 -42.52 -13.35 2.31
C GLU A 1088 -41.60 -12.59 1.33
N VAL A 1089 -41.13 -13.23 0.25
CA VAL A 1089 -40.28 -12.59 -0.75
C VAL A 1089 -41.14 -11.72 -1.67
N PRO A 1090 -40.81 -10.43 -1.86
CA PRO A 1090 -41.55 -9.56 -2.76
C PRO A 1090 -41.65 -10.15 -4.18
N PRO A 1091 -42.81 -10.07 -4.88
CA PRO A 1091 -43.02 -10.74 -6.16
C PRO A 1091 -41.95 -10.48 -7.24
N ALA A 1092 -41.49 -9.23 -7.37
CA ALA A 1092 -40.40 -8.88 -8.28
C ALA A 1092 -39.07 -9.56 -7.89
N ALA A 1093 -38.71 -9.49 -6.61
CA ALA A 1093 -37.49 -10.15 -6.11
C ALA A 1093 -37.58 -11.69 -6.25
N ALA A 1094 -38.76 -12.27 -6.05
CA ALA A 1094 -38.99 -13.69 -6.28
C ALA A 1094 -38.78 -14.04 -7.77
N SER A 1095 -39.32 -13.25 -8.69
CA SER A 1095 -39.12 -13.42 -10.14
C SER A 1095 -37.64 -13.45 -10.52
N GLU A 1096 -36.87 -12.50 -9.98
CA GLU A 1096 -35.43 -12.37 -10.22
C GLU A 1096 -34.59 -13.49 -9.59
N VAL A 1097 -34.98 -13.94 -8.40
CA VAL A 1097 -34.38 -15.11 -7.75
C VAL A 1097 -34.61 -16.35 -8.61
N LEU A 1098 -35.83 -16.55 -9.11
CA LEU A 1098 -36.18 -17.67 -9.96
C LEU A 1098 -35.42 -17.65 -11.28
N ALA A 1099 -35.34 -16.49 -11.94
CA ALA A 1099 -34.55 -16.31 -13.16
C ALA A 1099 -33.06 -16.68 -12.94
N ALA A 1100 -32.48 -16.23 -11.83
CA ALA A 1100 -31.10 -16.53 -11.48
C ALA A 1100 -30.88 -18.02 -11.19
N LEU A 1101 -31.84 -18.69 -10.53
CA LEU A 1101 -31.76 -20.12 -10.24
C LEU A 1101 -31.92 -20.98 -11.50
N ILE A 1102 -32.81 -20.59 -12.42
CA ILE A 1102 -32.97 -21.25 -13.72
C ILE A 1102 -31.66 -21.17 -14.51
N GLU A 1103 -31.11 -19.97 -14.70
CA GLU A 1103 -29.82 -19.79 -15.37
C GLU A 1103 -28.68 -20.55 -14.67
N LEU A 1104 -28.71 -20.65 -13.34
CA LEU A 1104 -27.68 -21.37 -12.59
C LEU A 1104 -27.71 -22.89 -12.84
N THR A 1105 -28.89 -23.44 -13.06
CA THR A 1105 -29.14 -24.89 -13.04
C THR A 1105 -29.50 -25.48 -14.40
N GLU A 1106 -29.67 -24.65 -15.43
CA GLU A 1106 -29.83 -25.11 -16.81
C GLU A 1106 -28.57 -25.84 -17.33
N PRO A 1107 -28.72 -26.94 -18.08
CA PRO A 1107 -27.59 -27.56 -18.76
C PRO A 1107 -26.95 -26.58 -19.77
N PRO A 1108 -25.62 -26.62 -20.01
CA PRO A 1108 -25.02 -25.87 -21.09
C PRO A 1108 -25.64 -26.30 -22.43
N GLU A 1109 -26.13 -25.33 -23.20
CA GLU A 1109 -26.52 -25.56 -24.59
C GLU A 1109 -25.33 -26.21 -25.32
N ARG A 1110 -25.61 -27.30 -26.03
CA ARG A 1110 -24.61 -28.14 -26.69
C ARG A 1110 -24.01 -27.49 -27.92
#